data_AF-A0AAU9EE13-F1
#
_entry.id   AF-A0AAU9EE13-F1
#
_cell.length_a   1.000
_cell.length_b   1.000
_cell.length_c   1.000
_cell.angle_alpha   90.00
_cell.angle_beta   90.00
_cell.angle_gamma   90.00
#
_symmetry.space_group_name_H-M   'P 1'
#
loop_
_entity.id
_entity.type
_entity.pdbx_description
1 polymer ?
#
loop_
_entity_poly.entity_id
_entity_poly.type
_entity_poly.pdbx_seq_one_letter_code
_entity_poly.pdbx_strand_id
1 'polypeptide(L)'
;MHILAAVIWFGAIFYIHLFIGPRSLSKGVPRGERILGISGVVTLAVTGGVLACLRLPSWASLFHTTFGIVLIIKVCLFLAMVAIAVLVNTYIHRHLKLDAAAAQMRAKQQQAHADWPAYVVYQGQGYDVSQSKLWTKGEHMRRHQAGRDLTAALEAAPHGPEVLERLPKLGPVETAKEASEDLGPTARMLVVLAYVVLGLMLGVLLCLAWWNWGPPLANAAQPFRPEIARACVECHKKATPGIYADWMRSRHAAAKVSCLHCHQAGSDDPDLDRSHAKVFQKGDNPWSKSEYMTPISGVVSPKDCSRCHPDEAKQYSVSKHANTLQIIWTIDPWLNFGLNSGLERVNGCFHCHGTVLKQDKNGRLDPMTWPNVGVGRLNLDGSKGSCAACHTRHRFSVAEARKPDTCGQCHLGPDHPQIEIWNESKHGAIYHSEGAKWNFAAAPGTWTPGVDYRTPTCAACHMSGSGKVLTTHDVTERLSWELQAPLTIRPQDFKPWPAKSSWQEERAKMQAVCQQCHSEEWVKSHYAQMDGVIQDYNEVYLKPTKAKLDELYAKGLMPKDAFFKSPLWNEFYELWHHEGRRARMGAAMMAPDYSWWHGFYECKKRFVKFHEEADRLIKDNKKAYVAPNFPGATGNTTKPPQIFIPKK
;
A
#
# COMPACT_ATOMS: atom_id res chain seq x y z
N MET A 1 4.96 -10.67 24.52
CA MET A 1 6.04 -10.35 25.48
C MET A 1 7.02 -9.32 24.95
N HIS A 2 7.73 -9.57 23.84
CA HIS A 2 8.73 -8.62 23.29
C HIS A 2 8.18 -7.19 23.09
N ILE A 3 7.03 -7.06 22.42
CA ILE A 3 6.39 -5.75 22.15
C ILE A 3 6.02 -5.03 23.46
N LEU A 4 5.45 -5.76 24.42
CA LEU A 4 5.06 -5.19 25.72
C LEU A 4 6.29 -4.63 26.46
N ALA A 5 7.39 -5.39 26.50
CA ALA A 5 8.64 -4.92 27.09
C ALA A 5 9.22 -3.69 26.36
N ALA A 6 9.11 -3.64 25.03
CA ALA A 6 9.56 -2.49 24.23
C ALA A 6 8.75 -1.24 24.54
N VAL A 7 7.42 -1.36 24.63
CA VAL A 7 6.52 -0.24 24.96
C VAL A 7 6.82 0.31 26.36
N ILE A 8 6.99 -0.57 27.35
CA ILE A 8 7.32 -0.16 28.72
C ILE A 8 8.69 0.54 28.76
N TRP A 9 9.68 -0.03 28.09
CA TRP A 9 11.05 0.49 28.13
C TRP A 9 11.22 1.80 27.37
N PHE A 10 10.66 1.92 26.16
CA PHE A 10 10.66 3.17 25.40
C PHE A 10 9.75 4.23 26.05
N GLY A 11 8.61 3.81 26.60
CA GLY A 11 7.72 4.68 27.36
C GLY A 11 8.43 5.30 28.57
N ALA A 12 9.26 4.55 29.29
CA ALA A 12 10.06 5.08 30.39
C ALA A 12 11.10 6.12 29.92
N ILE A 13 11.75 5.89 28.77
CA ILE A 13 12.69 6.86 28.18
C ILE A 13 11.95 8.16 27.83
N PHE A 14 10.80 8.09 27.17
CA PHE A 14 10.00 9.28 26.85
C PHE A 14 9.51 9.99 28.11
N TYR A 15 9.04 9.25 29.11
CA TYR A 15 8.54 9.82 30.37
C TYR A 15 9.62 10.66 31.07
N ILE A 16 10.86 10.16 31.16
CA ILE A 16 11.98 10.88 31.76
C ILE A 16 12.28 12.19 30.98
N HIS A 17 12.22 12.17 29.66
CA HIS A 17 12.56 13.34 28.84
C HIS A 17 11.45 14.38 28.76
N LEU A 18 10.18 13.96 28.76
CA LEU A 18 9.03 14.85 28.61
C LEU A 18 8.52 15.42 29.93
N PHE A 19 8.58 14.64 31.02
CA PHE A 19 7.92 15.03 32.29
C PHE A 19 8.90 15.27 33.45
N ILE A 20 10.00 14.50 33.54
CA ILE A 20 10.97 14.63 34.66
C ILE A 20 12.09 15.62 34.31
N GLY A 21 12.56 15.61 33.07
CA GLY A 21 13.74 16.34 32.62
C GLY A 21 15.04 15.71 33.13
N PRO A 22 16.02 15.35 32.27
CA PRO A 22 17.27 14.70 32.70
C PRO A 22 18.08 15.49 33.74
N ARG A 23 17.87 16.81 33.84
CA ARG A 23 18.54 17.70 34.80
C ARG A 23 18.10 17.47 36.25
N SER A 24 16.90 16.95 36.49
CA SER A 24 16.37 16.72 37.84
C SER A 24 16.92 15.43 38.50
N LEU A 25 17.64 14.59 37.76
CA LEU A 25 18.26 13.33 38.23
C LEU A 25 19.61 13.53 38.93
N SER A 26 19.87 14.73 39.49
CA SER A 26 21.14 15.12 40.10
C SER A 26 21.52 14.34 41.38
N LYS A 27 20.57 13.62 41.99
CA LYS A 27 20.77 12.78 43.19
C LYS A 27 20.85 11.28 42.89
N GLY A 28 20.88 10.91 41.61
CA GLY A 28 20.95 9.53 41.12
C GLY A 28 19.59 8.91 40.77
N VAL A 29 19.61 7.85 39.94
CA VAL A 29 18.41 7.16 39.44
C VAL A 29 17.66 6.41 40.57
N PRO A 30 16.34 6.61 40.74
CA PRO A 30 15.51 5.88 41.70
C PRO A 30 15.59 4.36 41.54
N ARG A 31 15.48 3.62 42.66
CA ARG A 31 15.59 2.14 42.66
C ARG A 31 14.54 1.47 41.76
N GLY A 32 13.30 1.97 41.76
CA GLY A 32 12.21 1.40 40.94
C GLY A 32 12.49 1.51 39.44
N GLU A 33 12.93 2.68 38.97
CA GLU A 33 13.28 2.93 37.57
C GLU A 33 14.49 2.10 37.12
N ARG A 34 15.47 1.89 38.02
CA ARG A 34 16.63 1.05 37.74
C ARG A 34 16.27 -0.43 37.56
N ILE A 35 15.40 -0.97 38.43
CA ILE A 35 14.94 -2.36 38.32
C ILE A 35 14.13 -2.55 37.03
N LEU A 36 13.24 -1.59 36.71
CA LEU A 36 12.45 -1.60 35.49
C LEU A 36 13.32 -1.51 34.23
N GLY A 37 14.36 -0.68 34.25
CA GLY A 37 15.30 -0.55 33.14
C GLY A 37 16.08 -1.83 32.87
N ILE A 38 16.61 -2.48 33.91
CA ILE A 38 17.39 -3.73 33.77
C ILE A 38 16.49 -4.88 33.34
N SER A 39 15.31 -5.05 33.94
CA SER A 39 14.37 -6.13 33.58
C SER A 39 13.85 -5.96 32.15
N GLY A 40 13.60 -4.73 31.71
CA GLY A 40 13.26 -4.38 30.34
C GLY A 40 14.34 -4.79 29.34
N VAL A 41 15.60 -4.43 29.60
CA VAL A 41 16.75 -4.79 28.76
C VAL A 41 16.90 -6.31 28.63
N VAL A 42 16.86 -7.04 29.75
CA VAL A 42 17.01 -8.52 29.73
C VAL A 42 15.87 -9.16 28.95
N THR A 43 14.63 -8.72 29.17
CA THR A 43 13.47 -9.25 28.47
C THR A 43 13.57 -8.99 26.96
N LEU A 44 13.96 -7.79 26.56
CA LEU A 44 14.15 -7.42 25.15
C LEU A 44 15.28 -8.19 24.48
N ALA A 45 16.41 -8.41 25.18
CA ALA A 45 17.53 -9.17 24.66
C ALA A 45 17.16 -10.64 24.43
N VAL A 46 16.56 -11.30 25.43
CA VAL A 46 16.17 -12.72 25.34
C VAL A 46 15.09 -12.93 24.29
N THR A 47 13.99 -12.17 24.39
CA THR A 47 12.87 -12.33 23.45
C THR A 47 13.23 -11.88 22.03
N GLY A 48 14.08 -10.85 21.89
CA GLY A 48 14.60 -10.40 20.60
C GLY A 48 15.53 -11.42 19.95
N GLY A 49 16.42 -12.05 20.73
CA GLY A 49 17.29 -13.13 20.25
C GLY A 49 16.49 -14.34 19.76
N VAL A 50 15.50 -14.79 20.52
CA VAL A 50 14.59 -15.87 20.09
C VAL A 50 13.86 -15.51 18.80
N LEU A 51 13.28 -14.31 18.72
CA LEU A 51 12.58 -13.85 17.51
C LEU A 51 13.51 -13.73 16.30
N ALA A 52 14.75 -13.30 16.49
CA ALA A 52 15.75 -13.26 15.43
C ALA A 52 16.06 -14.68 14.92
N CYS A 53 16.28 -15.63 15.82
CA CYS A 53 16.53 -17.03 15.45
C CYS A 53 15.34 -17.70 14.74
N LEU A 54 14.10 -17.38 15.14
CA LEU A 54 12.91 -17.92 14.49
C LEU A 54 12.63 -17.31 13.11
N ARG A 55 13.13 -16.09 12.86
CA ARG A 55 12.82 -15.31 11.64
C ARG A 55 13.96 -15.31 10.62
N LEU A 56 15.18 -15.66 11.00
CA LEU A 56 16.32 -15.79 10.09
C LEU A 56 16.39 -17.22 9.54
N PRO A 57 16.20 -17.42 8.22
CA PRO A 57 16.26 -18.75 7.62
C PRO A 57 17.71 -19.26 7.47
N SER A 58 18.70 -18.36 7.42
CA SER A 58 20.12 -18.70 7.38
C SER A 58 21.00 -17.57 7.94
N TRP A 59 22.24 -17.90 8.32
CA TRP A 59 23.23 -16.91 8.74
C TRP A 59 23.65 -15.95 7.61
N ALA A 60 23.62 -16.42 6.36
CA ALA A 60 23.92 -15.59 5.19
C ALA A 60 22.85 -14.49 4.99
N SER A 61 21.60 -14.77 5.35
CA SER A 61 20.49 -13.81 5.24
C SER A 61 20.72 -12.56 6.10
N LEU A 62 21.56 -12.65 7.16
CA LEU A 62 21.87 -11.52 8.03
C LEU A 62 22.63 -10.40 7.29
N PHE A 63 23.49 -10.77 6.33
CA PHE A 63 24.36 -9.81 5.63
C PHE A 63 23.85 -9.42 4.24
N HIS A 64 22.99 -10.24 3.63
CA HIS A 64 22.58 -10.07 2.22
C HIS A 64 21.10 -9.72 2.02
N THR A 65 20.30 -9.68 3.09
CA THR A 65 18.89 -9.25 3.00
C THR A 65 18.68 -7.90 3.65
N THR A 66 17.71 -7.13 3.13
CA THR A 66 17.29 -5.87 3.76
C THR A 66 16.84 -6.10 5.20
N PHE A 67 16.14 -7.22 5.47
CA PHE A 67 15.75 -7.58 6.83
C PHE A 67 16.95 -7.78 7.75
N GLY A 68 17.96 -8.53 7.31
CA GLY A 68 19.19 -8.83 8.03
C GLY A 68 20.04 -7.60 8.31
N ILE A 69 20.26 -6.74 7.31
CA ILE A 69 21.06 -5.51 7.48
C ILE A 69 20.40 -4.57 8.48
N VAL A 70 19.09 -4.34 8.34
CA VAL A 70 18.33 -3.51 9.28
C VAL A 70 18.31 -4.15 10.67
N LEU A 71 18.29 -5.49 10.77
CA LEU A 71 18.42 -6.21 12.03
C LEU A 71 19.78 -5.98 12.69
N ILE A 72 20.90 -6.04 11.93
CA ILE A 72 22.25 -5.74 12.44
C ILE A 72 22.28 -4.31 13.00
N ILE A 73 21.83 -3.32 12.21
CA ILE A 73 21.82 -1.91 12.63
C ILE A 73 21.02 -1.76 13.92
N LYS A 74 19.81 -2.35 13.98
CA LYS A 74 18.95 -2.33 15.16
C LYS A 74 19.63 -2.95 16.38
N VAL A 75 20.30 -4.10 16.22
CA VAL A 75 21.01 -4.78 17.31
C VAL A 75 22.19 -3.94 17.78
N CYS A 76 22.97 -3.33 16.88
CA CYS A 76 24.06 -2.42 17.24
C CYS A 76 23.55 -1.21 18.04
N LEU A 77 22.47 -0.57 17.60
CA LEU A 77 21.84 0.54 18.32
C LEU A 77 21.37 0.10 19.72
N PHE A 78 20.74 -1.08 19.82
CA PHE A 78 20.31 -1.63 21.10
C PHE A 78 21.50 -1.93 22.04
N LEU A 79 22.56 -2.55 21.54
CA LEU A 79 23.77 -2.84 22.34
C LEU A 79 24.46 -1.56 22.82
N ALA A 80 24.49 -0.50 22.01
CA ALA A 80 24.98 0.80 22.43
C ALA A 80 24.14 1.39 23.57
N MET A 81 22.80 1.30 23.49
CA MET A 81 21.92 1.72 24.59
C MET A 81 22.17 0.91 25.86
N VAL A 82 22.39 -0.40 25.75
CA VAL A 82 22.73 -1.26 26.89
C VAL A 82 24.07 -0.88 27.52
N ALA A 83 25.10 -0.61 26.71
CA ALA A 83 26.40 -0.17 27.20
C ALA A 83 26.31 1.16 27.97
N ILE A 84 25.53 2.12 27.45
CA ILE A 84 25.27 3.39 28.15
C ILE A 84 24.51 3.13 29.45
N ALA A 85 23.49 2.26 29.44
CA ALA A 85 22.74 1.92 30.65
C ALA A 85 23.60 1.26 31.73
N VAL A 86 24.58 0.43 31.34
CA VAL A 86 25.57 -0.14 32.27
C VAL A 86 26.47 0.96 32.84
N LEU A 87 27.04 1.80 31.99
CA LEU A 87 27.90 2.92 32.41
C LEU A 87 27.19 3.87 33.37
N VAL A 88 25.93 4.21 33.09
CA VAL A 88 25.13 5.09 33.95
C VAL A 88 24.88 4.44 35.32
N ASN A 89 24.59 3.13 35.35
CA ASN A 89 24.24 2.43 36.58
C ASN A 89 25.45 2.01 37.44
N THR A 90 26.65 1.91 36.87
CA THR A 90 27.86 1.49 37.60
C THR A 90 28.77 2.66 37.94
N TYR A 91 29.04 3.54 36.99
CA TYR A 91 30.02 4.62 37.11
C TYR A 91 29.35 5.95 37.47
N ILE A 92 28.43 6.43 36.63
CA ILE A 92 27.79 7.75 36.80
C ILE A 92 26.97 7.79 38.09
N HIS A 93 26.19 6.76 38.39
CA HIS A 93 25.41 6.68 39.64
C HIS A 93 26.29 6.75 40.89
N ARG A 94 27.46 6.10 40.89
CA ARG A 94 28.38 6.11 42.03
C ARG A 94 29.02 7.50 42.20
N HIS A 95 29.47 8.11 41.10
CA HIS A 95 30.07 9.44 41.14
C HIS A 95 29.07 10.54 41.51
N LEU A 96 27.82 10.47 41.02
CA LEU A 96 26.78 11.42 41.44
C LEU A 96 26.50 11.38 42.95
N LYS A 97 26.58 10.20 43.58
CA LYS A 97 26.45 10.07 45.04
C LYS A 97 27.65 10.64 45.80
N LEU A 98 28.86 10.45 45.27
CA LEU A 98 30.08 10.99 45.86
C LEU A 98 30.11 12.52 45.74
N ASP A 99 29.73 13.06 44.57
CA ASP A 99 29.62 14.50 44.32
C ASP A 99 28.55 15.13 45.22
N ALA A 100 27.39 14.48 45.39
CA ALA A 100 26.35 14.94 46.30
C ALA A 100 26.79 14.92 47.78
N ALA A 101 27.54 13.89 48.21
CA ALA A 101 28.07 13.81 49.57
C ALA A 101 29.16 14.87 49.84
N ALA A 102 30.03 15.13 48.86
CA ALA A 102 31.05 16.18 48.95
C ALA A 102 30.44 17.59 48.97
N ALA A 103 29.41 17.84 48.16
CA ALA A 103 28.65 19.09 48.19
C ALA A 103 27.95 19.31 49.55
N GLN A 104 27.39 18.25 50.14
CA GLN A 104 26.75 18.30 51.45
C GLN A 104 27.76 18.57 52.59
N MET A 105 28.99 18.07 52.49
CA MET A 105 30.07 18.40 53.43
C MET A 105 30.55 19.85 53.29
N ARG A 106 30.70 20.38 52.06
CA ARG A 106 31.03 21.80 51.83
C ARG A 106 29.97 22.74 52.38
N ALA A 107 28.69 22.43 52.16
CA ALA A 107 27.58 23.21 52.70
C ALA A 107 27.55 23.23 54.25
N LYS A 108 27.95 22.13 54.90
CA LYS A 108 28.10 22.07 56.37
C LYS A 108 29.26 22.92 56.90
N GLN A 109 30.31 23.11 56.09
CA GLN A 109 31.51 23.85 56.48
C GLN A 109 31.36 25.37 56.30
N GLN A 110 30.43 25.80 55.45
CA GLN A 110 30.10 27.22 55.21
C GLN A 110 29.11 27.81 56.22
N GLN A 111 28.57 27.01 57.14
CA GLN A 111 27.50 27.39 58.07
C GLN A 111 28.01 27.86 59.45
N ALA A 112 29.24 28.40 59.53
CA ALA A 112 29.86 28.86 60.77
C ALA A 112 30.32 30.33 60.68
N HIS A 113 29.37 31.27 60.63
CA HIS A 113 29.62 32.61 61.18
C HIS A 113 29.36 32.50 62.69
N ALA A 114 30.41 32.25 63.46
CA ALA A 114 30.34 31.74 64.83
C ALA A 114 29.72 32.70 65.87
N ASP A 115 29.47 33.96 65.49
CA ASP A 115 29.11 35.01 66.47
C ASP A 115 27.67 35.53 66.33
N TRP A 116 26.86 34.99 65.41
CA TRP A 116 25.48 35.46 65.20
C TRP A 116 24.45 34.47 65.77
N PRO A 117 23.44 34.94 66.53
CA PRO A 117 22.27 34.12 66.84
C PRO A 117 21.54 33.72 65.55
N ALA A 118 20.66 32.71 65.61
CA ALA A 118 19.98 32.17 64.43
C ALA A 118 19.42 33.30 63.53
N TYR A 119 19.98 33.47 62.34
CA TYR A 119 19.68 34.58 61.43
C TYR A 119 19.17 34.12 60.06
N VAL A 120 18.60 35.01 59.27
CA VAL A 120 18.32 34.80 57.83
C VAL A 120 18.75 36.03 57.05
N VAL A 121 19.10 35.87 55.77
CA VAL A 121 19.44 36.99 54.89
C VAL A 121 18.32 37.20 53.88
N TYR A 122 17.92 38.45 53.68
CA TYR A 122 17.00 38.88 52.64
C TYR A 122 17.56 40.12 51.96
N GLN A 123 17.78 40.04 50.64
CA GLN A 123 18.39 41.08 49.80
C GLN A 123 19.69 41.64 50.39
N GLY A 124 20.58 40.74 50.84
CA GLY A 124 21.86 41.11 51.44
C GLY A 124 21.80 41.70 52.86
N GLN A 125 20.61 41.80 53.47
CA GLN A 125 20.44 42.25 54.85
C GLN A 125 20.18 41.06 55.78
N GLY A 126 20.97 40.94 56.85
CA GLY A 126 20.77 39.94 57.89
C GLY A 126 19.67 40.34 58.90
N TYR A 127 18.85 39.37 59.29
CA TYR A 127 17.78 39.50 60.29
C TYR A 127 17.91 38.41 61.36
N ASP A 128 17.80 38.79 62.63
CA ASP A 128 17.79 37.85 63.77
C ASP A 128 16.42 37.19 63.90
N VAL A 129 16.38 35.86 63.72
CA VAL A 129 15.16 35.05 63.88
C VAL A 129 15.16 34.24 65.19
N SER A 130 16.19 34.35 66.02
CA SER A 130 16.38 33.51 67.21
C SER A 130 15.27 33.63 68.25
N GLN A 131 14.64 34.80 68.34
CA GLN A 131 13.53 35.08 69.26
C GLN A 131 12.14 34.81 68.66
N SER A 132 12.07 34.37 67.39
CA SER A 132 10.80 34.10 66.74
C SER A 132 10.27 32.71 67.10
N LYS A 133 9.03 32.65 67.61
CA LYS A 133 8.33 31.36 67.88
C LYS A 133 8.15 30.51 66.62
N LEU A 134 8.17 31.13 65.44
CA LEU A 134 8.05 30.45 64.14
C LEU A 134 9.36 29.80 63.68
N TRP A 135 10.47 30.06 64.38
CA TRP A 135 11.82 29.56 64.09
C TRP A 135 12.32 28.69 65.24
N THR A 136 11.67 27.54 65.44
CA THR A 136 12.02 26.64 66.55
C THR A 136 13.31 25.87 66.21
N LYS A 137 14.33 25.96 67.07
CA LYS A 137 15.68 25.38 66.85
C LYS A 137 16.36 25.85 65.55
N GLY A 138 16.08 27.09 65.13
CA GLY A 138 16.66 27.65 63.91
C GLY A 138 16.06 27.11 62.61
N GLU A 139 14.88 26.50 62.67
CA GLU A 139 14.18 25.96 61.49
C GLU A 139 12.76 26.52 61.39
N HIS A 140 12.35 26.88 60.16
CA HIS A 140 11.01 27.33 59.83
C HIS A 140 10.32 26.33 58.91
N MET A 141 9.13 25.86 59.31
CA MET A 141 8.28 24.93 58.57
C MET A 141 8.97 23.62 58.12
N ARG A 142 10.00 23.17 58.85
CA ARG A 142 10.85 22.01 58.48
C ARG A 142 11.49 22.08 57.09
N ARG A 143 11.57 23.29 56.52
CA ARG A 143 11.94 23.50 55.11
C ARG A 143 13.03 24.53 54.95
N HIS A 144 13.08 25.53 55.84
CA HIS A 144 14.05 26.61 55.81
C HIS A 144 14.88 26.59 57.08
N GLN A 145 16.20 26.70 56.93
CA GLN A 145 17.14 26.73 58.04
C GLN A 145 17.75 28.12 58.18
N ALA A 146 17.97 28.54 59.42
CA ALA A 146 18.71 29.75 59.75
C ALA A 146 20.17 29.66 59.25
N GLY A 147 20.76 30.81 58.95
CA GLY A 147 22.09 30.99 58.40
C GLY A 147 22.14 30.99 56.86
N ARG A 148 21.00 31.21 56.19
CA ARG A 148 20.92 31.22 54.71
C ARG A 148 20.30 32.49 54.18
N ASP A 149 20.64 32.82 52.93
CA ASP A 149 19.88 33.76 52.12
C ASP A 149 18.58 33.10 51.67
N LEU A 150 17.46 33.73 52.01
CA LEU A 150 16.11 33.25 51.71
C LEU A 150 15.37 34.21 50.79
N THR A 151 16.08 35.08 50.07
CA THR A 151 15.50 36.07 49.15
C THR A 151 14.58 35.42 48.12
N ALA A 152 15.08 34.43 47.37
CA ALA A 152 14.28 33.71 46.38
C ALA A 152 13.19 32.82 47.02
N ALA A 153 13.46 32.28 48.21
CA ALA A 153 12.51 31.44 48.91
C ALA A 153 11.26 32.21 49.40
N LEU A 154 11.40 33.52 49.62
CA LEU A 154 10.31 34.38 50.05
C LEU A 154 9.27 34.63 48.93
N GLU A 155 9.66 34.56 47.64
CA GLU A 155 8.71 34.73 46.51
C GLU A 155 7.62 33.65 46.49
N ALA A 156 7.93 32.46 47.00
CA ALA A 156 6.98 31.33 47.09
C ALA A 156 6.39 31.14 48.50
N ALA A 157 6.63 32.09 49.42
CA ALA A 157 6.14 32.03 50.79
C ALA A 157 4.68 32.52 50.88
N PRO A 158 3.88 32.03 51.85
CA PRO A 158 2.52 32.50 52.08
C PRO A 158 2.43 33.89 52.76
N HIS A 159 3.57 34.57 52.93
CA HIS A 159 3.71 35.89 53.57
C HIS A 159 4.79 36.72 52.86
N GLY A 160 4.67 38.05 52.88
CA GLY A 160 5.63 38.95 52.24
C GLY A 160 6.79 39.37 53.15
N PRO A 161 7.69 40.25 52.67
CA PRO A 161 8.89 40.71 53.39
C PRO A 161 8.59 41.54 54.64
N GLU A 162 7.36 42.03 54.80
CA GLU A 162 6.92 42.77 55.98
C GLU A 162 7.10 42.01 57.31
N VAL A 163 7.16 40.67 57.26
CA VAL A 163 7.42 39.85 58.46
C VAL A 163 8.87 39.98 58.95
N LEU A 164 9.81 40.26 58.04
CA LEU A 164 11.23 40.43 58.35
C LEU A 164 11.53 41.83 58.89
N GLU A 165 10.74 42.84 58.49
CA GLU A 165 10.88 44.21 59.01
C GLU A 165 10.63 44.32 60.51
N ARG A 166 9.90 43.37 61.09
CA ARG A 166 9.60 43.27 62.53
C ARG A 166 10.72 42.62 63.34
N LEU A 167 11.75 42.10 62.68
CA LEU A 167 12.86 41.41 63.32
C LEU A 167 14.09 42.33 63.47
N PRO A 168 14.93 42.13 64.51
CA PRO A 168 16.17 42.88 64.67
C PRO A 168 17.09 42.71 63.45
N LYS A 169 17.57 43.83 62.89
CA LYS A 169 18.52 43.82 61.77
C LYS A 169 19.95 43.64 62.28
N LEU A 170 20.67 42.66 61.74
CA LEU A 170 22.04 42.30 62.13
C LEU A 170 23.13 42.98 61.27
N GLY A 171 22.73 43.81 60.31
CA GLY A 171 23.62 44.48 59.35
C GLY A 171 23.73 43.75 57.99
N PRO A 172 24.39 44.37 57.00
CA PRO A 172 24.59 43.77 55.68
C PRO A 172 25.47 42.51 55.80
N VAL A 173 25.03 41.41 55.20
CA VAL A 173 25.81 40.17 55.10
C VAL A 173 26.27 40.05 53.66
N GLU A 174 27.58 39.96 53.44
CA GLU A 174 28.11 39.51 52.15
C GLU A 174 27.70 38.05 51.95
N THR A 175 26.56 37.85 51.28
CA THR A 175 26.18 36.52 50.82
C THR A 175 27.06 36.18 49.62
N ALA A 176 27.79 35.08 49.73
CA ALA A 176 28.49 34.50 48.60
C ALA A 176 27.49 34.37 47.45
N LYS A 177 27.75 35.06 46.32
CA LYS A 177 26.96 34.95 45.08
C LYS A 177 26.51 33.51 44.91
N GLU A 178 25.19 33.28 44.91
CA GLU A 178 24.63 31.98 44.60
C GLU A 178 25.29 31.50 43.31
N ALA A 179 26.10 30.45 43.43
CA ALA A 179 26.63 29.77 42.28
C ALA A 179 25.41 29.38 41.43
N SER A 180 25.28 29.99 40.25
CA SER A 180 24.41 29.51 39.18
C SER A 180 24.47 27.99 39.18
N GLU A 181 23.33 27.30 39.09
CA GLU A 181 23.19 25.84 39.05
C GLU A 181 24.09 25.18 37.99
N ASP A 182 25.38 25.15 38.23
CA ASP A 182 26.34 24.63 37.29
C ASP A 182 26.47 23.15 37.62
N LEU A 183 25.64 22.36 36.95
CA LEU A 183 25.65 20.90 37.03
C LEU A 183 27.11 20.44 36.98
N GLY A 184 27.54 19.72 38.02
CA GLY A 184 28.88 19.15 38.06
C GLY A 184 29.18 18.32 36.81
N PRO A 185 30.46 18.10 36.45
CA PRO A 185 30.86 17.42 35.21
C PRO A 185 30.17 16.06 35.03
N THR A 186 29.98 15.31 36.12
CA THR A 186 29.26 14.02 36.15
C THR A 186 27.77 14.16 35.78
N ALA A 187 27.10 15.21 36.26
CA ALA A 187 25.68 15.44 35.99
C ALA A 187 25.45 15.94 34.55
N ARG A 188 26.36 16.76 34.00
CA ARG A 188 26.36 17.12 32.57
C ARG A 188 26.53 15.88 31.68
N MET A 189 27.45 14.99 32.05
CA MET A 189 27.65 13.73 31.33
C MET A 189 26.40 12.84 31.35
N LEU A 190 25.67 12.75 32.48
CA LEU A 190 24.39 12.04 32.55
C LEU A 190 23.37 12.62 31.57
N VAL A 191 23.23 13.94 31.51
CA VAL A 191 22.28 14.62 30.62
C VAL A 191 22.62 14.34 29.15
N VAL A 192 23.90 14.44 28.77
CA VAL A 192 24.35 14.11 27.41
C VAL A 192 24.03 12.66 27.06
N LEU A 193 24.37 11.71 27.95
CA LEU A 193 24.09 10.29 27.73
C LEU A 193 22.59 10.00 27.62
N ALA A 194 21.73 10.70 28.38
CA ALA A 194 20.28 10.55 28.29
C ALA A 194 19.75 10.93 26.89
N TYR A 195 20.18 12.06 26.34
CA TYR A 195 19.80 12.47 24.98
C TYR A 195 20.41 11.58 23.89
N VAL A 196 21.62 11.05 24.09
CA VAL A 196 22.19 10.04 23.18
C VAL A 196 21.34 8.77 23.18
N VAL A 197 20.88 8.29 24.34
CA VAL A 197 19.97 7.14 24.44
C VAL A 197 18.62 7.42 23.75
N LEU A 198 18.09 8.64 23.87
CA LEU A 198 16.88 9.05 23.15
C LEU A 198 17.09 8.99 21.62
N GLY A 199 18.22 9.51 21.13
CA GLY A 199 18.58 9.44 19.70
C GLY A 199 18.73 8.00 19.18
N LEU A 200 19.40 7.13 19.96
CA LEU A 200 19.54 5.71 19.63
C LEU A 200 18.19 4.99 19.60
N MET A 201 17.30 5.31 20.54
CA MET A 201 15.93 4.78 20.57
C MET A 201 15.13 5.20 19.32
N LEU A 202 15.21 6.47 18.91
CA LEU A 202 14.59 6.94 17.67
C LEU A 202 15.18 6.22 16.44
N GLY A 203 16.49 5.94 16.44
CA GLY A 203 17.12 5.10 15.43
C GLY A 203 16.54 3.67 15.38
N VAL A 204 16.28 3.05 16.55
CA VAL A 204 15.62 1.73 16.62
C VAL A 204 14.20 1.79 16.08
N LEU A 205 13.43 2.85 16.37
CA LEU A 205 12.09 3.06 15.81
C LEU A 205 12.14 3.28 14.29
N LEU A 206 13.17 3.98 13.79
CA LEU A 206 13.39 4.15 12.36
C LEU A 206 13.69 2.81 11.67
N CYS A 207 14.47 1.92 12.29
CA CYS A 207 14.65 0.55 11.77
C CYS A 207 13.32 -0.22 11.67
N LEU A 208 12.42 -0.05 12.65
CA LEU A 208 11.08 -0.65 12.59
C LEU A 208 10.22 -0.05 11.48
N ALA A 209 10.25 1.27 11.31
CA ALA A 209 9.57 1.94 10.20
C ALA A 209 10.12 1.51 8.84
N TRP A 210 11.45 1.33 8.73
CA TRP A 210 12.11 0.88 7.52
C TRP A 210 11.69 -0.54 7.11
N TRP A 211 11.50 -1.46 8.04
CA TRP A 211 10.98 -2.79 7.72
C TRP A 211 9.57 -2.77 7.12
N ASN A 212 8.76 -1.75 7.43
CA ASN A 212 7.39 -1.65 6.93
C ASN A 212 7.30 -0.82 5.64
N TRP A 213 8.11 0.23 5.52
CA TRP A 213 7.93 1.28 4.50
C TRP A 213 9.22 1.71 3.79
N GLY A 214 10.38 1.18 4.19
CA GLY A 214 11.66 1.55 3.60
C GLY A 214 11.93 0.83 2.28
N PRO A 215 12.69 1.46 1.36
CA PRO A 215 13.17 0.77 0.16
C PRO A 215 14.16 -0.36 0.53
N PRO A 216 14.31 -1.38 -0.32
CA PRO A 216 15.30 -2.44 -0.09
C PRO A 216 16.71 -1.86 -0.01
N LEU A 217 17.41 -2.13 1.10
CA LEU A 217 18.81 -1.70 1.35
C LEU A 217 19.83 -2.68 0.76
N ALA A 218 19.44 -3.93 0.60
CA ALA A 218 20.15 -4.88 -0.22
C ALA A 218 19.24 -5.29 -1.38
N ASN A 219 19.73 -5.07 -2.60
CA ASN A 219 19.29 -5.88 -3.72
C ASN A 219 19.73 -7.31 -3.40
N ALA A 220 18.82 -8.13 -2.89
CA ALA A 220 18.99 -9.58 -2.88
C ALA A 220 18.91 -10.18 -4.30
N ALA A 221 19.12 -9.37 -5.34
CA ALA A 221 19.50 -9.89 -6.64
C ALA A 221 20.90 -10.47 -6.46
N GLN A 222 20.97 -11.79 -6.36
CA GLN A 222 22.19 -12.54 -6.67
C GLN A 222 22.92 -11.84 -7.83
N PRO A 223 24.22 -11.52 -7.72
CA PRO A 223 24.91 -10.76 -8.75
C PRO A 223 24.65 -11.39 -10.12
N PHE A 224 24.35 -10.56 -11.11
CA PHE A 224 24.06 -11.07 -12.45
C PHE A 224 25.29 -11.83 -12.97
N ARG A 225 25.11 -13.12 -13.30
CA ARG A 225 26.17 -14.01 -13.79
C ARG A 225 25.94 -14.31 -15.28
N PRO A 226 26.69 -13.69 -16.21
CA PRO A 226 26.52 -13.88 -17.65
C PRO A 226 26.60 -15.34 -18.11
N GLU A 227 27.44 -16.14 -17.46
CA GLU A 227 27.61 -17.56 -17.70
C GLU A 227 26.34 -18.38 -17.37
N ILE A 228 25.62 -18.01 -16.31
CA ILE A 228 24.34 -18.62 -15.95
C ILE A 228 23.29 -18.20 -16.97
N ALA A 229 23.24 -16.91 -17.33
CA ALA A 229 22.32 -16.43 -18.36
C ALA A 229 22.52 -17.15 -19.70
N ARG A 230 23.77 -17.41 -20.11
CA ARG A 230 24.08 -18.21 -21.31
C ARG A 230 23.61 -19.66 -21.17
N ALA A 231 23.83 -20.29 -20.02
CA ALA A 231 23.36 -21.65 -19.76
C ALA A 231 21.83 -21.75 -19.86
N CYS A 232 21.09 -20.77 -19.33
CA CYS A 232 19.64 -20.70 -19.50
C CYS A 232 19.27 -20.69 -20.99
N VAL A 233 19.90 -19.84 -21.79
CA VAL A 233 19.63 -19.70 -23.23
C VAL A 233 19.92 -21.00 -23.97
N GLU A 234 21.09 -21.59 -23.79
CA GLU A 234 21.49 -22.80 -24.52
C GLU A 234 20.68 -24.03 -24.11
N CYS A 235 20.30 -24.15 -22.84
CA CYS A 235 19.40 -25.21 -22.37
C CYS A 235 17.99 -25.03 -22.95
N HIS A 236 17.40 -23.84 -22.81
CA HIS A 236 16.03 -23.56 -23.26
C HIS A 236 15.86 -23.47 -24.78
N LYS A 237 16.94 -23.23 -25.53
CA LYS A 237 16.96 -23.35 -26.98
C LYS A 237 16.54 -24.75 -27.46
N LYS A 238 16.86 -25.78 -26.68
CA LYS A 238 16.46 -27.17 -26.95
C LYS A 238 15.22 -27.59 -26.17
N ALA A 239 15.13 -27.23 -24.89
CA ALA A 239 14.04 -27.68 -24.02
C ALA A 239 12.70 -26.98 -24.34
N THR A 240 12.74 -25.69 -24.71
CA THR A 240 11.56 -24.87 -24.98
C THR A 240 11.78 -23.96 -26.19
N PRO A 241 11.93 -24.53 -27.41
CA PRO A 241 12.38 -23.79 -28.59
C PRO A 241 11.45 -22.63 -28.98
N GLY A 242 10.14 -22.74 -28.73
CA GLY A 242 9.18 -21.65 -28.96
C GLY A 242 9.42 -20.44 -28.05
N ILE A 243 9.64 -20.67 -26.74
CA ILE A 243 9.96 -19.60 -25.78
C ILE A 243 11.27 -18.92 -26.17
N TYR A 244 12.30 -19.71 -26.50
CA TYR A 244 13.58 -19.20 -26.96
C TYR A 244 13.43 -18.35 -28.23
N ALA A 245 12.68 -18.83 -29.23
CA ALA A 245 12.48 -18.12 -30.49
C ALA A 245 11.72 -16.79 -30.31
N ASP A 246 10.76 -16.73 -29.39
CA ASP A 246 10.04 -15.49 -29.08
C ASP A 246 10.93 -14.48 -28.35
N TRP A 247 11.66 -14.93 -27.32
CA TRP A 247 12.61 -14.08 -26.63
C TRP A 247 13.69 -13.55 -27.58
N MET A 248 14.31 -14.41 -28.41
CA MET A 248 15.35 -14.00 -29.37
C MET A 248 14.87 -12.92 -30.36
N ARG A 249 13.58 -12.90 -30.68
CA ARG A 249 12.95 -11.91 -31.59
C ARG A 249 12.36 -10.70 -30.85
N SER A 250 12.57 -10.60 -29.54
CA SER A 250 12.08 -9.50 -28.71
C SER A 250 13.06 -8.33 -28.67
N ARG A 251 12.56 -7.14 -28.32
CA ARG A 251 13.43 -6.00 -27.98
C ARG A 251 14.25 -6.25 -26.71
N HIS A 252 13.76 -7.09 -25.79
CA HIS A 252 14.51 -7.49 -24.60
C HIS A 252 15.81 -8.22 -24.96
N ALA A 253 15.77 -9.20 -25.87
CA ALA A 253 16.99 -9.87 -26.32
C ALA A 253 17.95 -8.90 -27.03
N ALA A 254 17.44 -8.02 -27.90
CA ALA A 254 18.24 -6.98 -28.55
C ALA A 254 18.90 -6.02 -27.53
N ALA A 255 18.21 -5.73 -26.43
CA ALA A 255 18.71 -4.94 -25.30
C ALA A 255 19.52 -5.75 -24.28
N LYS A 256 19.84 -7.03 -24.56
CA LYS A 256 20.58 -7.95 -23.69
C LYS A 256 19.89 -8.28 -22.35
N VAL A 257 18.59 -8.05 -22.25
CA VAL A 257 17.75 -8.54 -21.15
C VAL A 257 17.54 -10.05 -21.34
N SER A 258 18.36 -10.83 -20.65
CA SER A 258 18.31 -12.30 -20.64
C SER A 258 17.17 -12.88 -19.79
N CYS A 259 16.94 -14.19 -19.88
CA CYS A 259 15.98 -14.93 -19.04
C CYS A 259 16.18 -14.62 -17.54
N LEU A 260 17.45 -14.52 -17.11
CA LEU A 260 17.81 -14.33 -15.72
C LEU A 260 17.37 -12.95 -15.18
N HIS A 261 17.38 -11.90 -16.00
CA HIS A 261 16.95 -10.57 -15.54
C HIS A 261 15.49 -10.55 -15.06
N CYS A 262 14.63 -11.38 -15.65
CA CYS A 262 13.22 -11.48 -15.30
C CYS A 262 12.94 -12.60 -14.30
N HIS A 263 13.57 -13.76 -14.48
CA HIS A 263 13.24 -14.96 -13.71
C HIS A 263 14.08 -15.13 -12.43
N GLN A 264 15.18 -14.41 -12.25
CA GLN A 264 16.02 -14.58 -11.05
C GLN A 264 15.24 -14.16 -9.80
N ALA A 265 15.19 -15.09 -8.84
CA ALA A 265 14.54 -14.92 -7.55
C ALA A 265 15.57 -15.04 -6.41
N GLY A 266 15.24 -14.46 -5.26
CA GLY A 266 15.89 -14.75 -3.99
C GLY A 266 15.52 -16.14 -3.47
N SER A 267 16.35 -16.70 -2.59
CA SER A 267 16.05 -17.99 -1.94
C SER A 267 14.82 -17.94 -1.03
N ASP A 268 14.49 -16.73 -0.55
CA ASP A 268 13.40 -16.46 0.38
C ASP A 268 12.17 -15.84 -0.33
N ASP A 269 12.22 -15.71 -1.67
CA ASP A 269 11.11 -15.12 -2.42
C ASP A 269 9.88 -16.06 -2.41
N PRO A 270 8.67 -15.49 -2.24
CA PRO A 270 7.44 -16.27 -2.07
C PRO A 270 7.01 -17.02 -3.33
N ASP A 271 7.59 -16.70 -4.49
CA ASP A 271 7.31 -17.27 -5.81
C ASP A 271 8.44 -18.16 -6.35
N LEU A 272 9.39 -18.56 -5.49
CA LEU A 272 10.48 -19.44 -5.85
C LEU A 272 9.98 -20.77 -6.44
N ASP A 273 10.42 -21.10 -7.65
CA ASP A 273 10.18 -22.39 -8.28
C ASP A 273 11.24 -23.42 -7.86
N ARG A 274 10.89 -24.23 -6.85
CA ARG A 274 11.75 -25.30 -6.34
C ARG A 274 11.82 -26.49 -7.30
N SER A 275 10.90 -26.61 -8.26
CA SER A 275 10.87 -27.73 -9.20
C SER A 275 11.97 -27.61 -10.26
N HIS A 276 12.34 -26.39 -10.66
CA HIS A 276 13.39 -26.14 -11.63
C HIS A 276 14.77 -26.61 -11.14
N ALA A 277 15.01 -26.60 -9.82
CA ALA A 277 16.24 -27.14 -9.23
C ALA A 277 16.49 -28.62 -9.60
N LYS A 278 15.43 -29.41 -9.84
CA LYS A 278 15.54 -30.82 -10.24
C LYS A 278 16.16 -31.00 -11.61
N VAL A 279 16.05 -30.02 -12.51
CA VAL A 279 16.72 -30.04 -13.83
C VAL A 279 18.23 -30.08 -13.64
N PHE A 280 18.74 -29.28 -12.68
CA PHE A 280 20.17 -29.23 -12.39
C PHE A 280 20.71 -30.44 -11.63
N GLN A 281 19.85 -31.11 -10.87
CA GLN A 281 20.19 -32.38 -10.20
C GLN A 281 20.36 -33.53 -11.20
N LYS A 282 19.60 -33.53 -12.29
CA LYS A 282 19.73 -34.54 -13.35
C LYS A 282 21.01 -34.36 -14.14
N GLY A 283 21.40 -33.11 -14.45
CA GLY A 283 22.65 -32.80 -15.16
C GLY A 283 22.78 -33.48 -16.53
N ASP A 284 21.65 -33.79 -17.17
CA ASP A 284 21.56 -34.57 -18.41
C ASP A 284 22.10 -33.84 -19.65
N ASN A 285 22.44 -32.56 -19.54
CA ASN A 285 23.02 -31.77 -20.62
C ASN A 285 24.10 -30.81 -20.11
N PRO A 286 25.03 -30.35 -20.97
CA PRO A 286 26.16 -29.51 -20.54
C PRO A 286 25.78 -28.21 -19.82
N TRP A 287 24.55 -27.73 -20.02
CA TRP A 287 24.02 -26.48 -19.48
C TRP A 287 23.08 -26.68 -18.28
N SER A 288 22.80 -27.93 -17.87
CA SER A 288 22.05 -28.28 -16.66
C SER A 288 22.97 -28.74 -15.53
N LYS A 289 24.26 -28.41 -15.55
CA LYS A 289 25.17 -28.68 -14.44
C LYS A 289 24.83 -27.83 -13.21
N SER A 290 25.10 -28.37 -12.01
CA SER A 290 24.84 -27.69 -10.74
C SER A 290 25.53 -26.32 -10.61
N GLU A 291 26.65 -26.10 -11.30
CA GLU A 291 27.36 -24.81 -11.36
C GLU A 291 26.54 -23.67 -11.99
N TYR A 292 25.54 -23.99 -12.82
CA TYR A 292 24.62 -23.03 -13.44
C TYR A 292 23.30 -22.89 -12.67
N MET A 293 23.12 -23.63 -11.58
CA MET A 293 21.90 -23.56 -10.79
C MET A 293 21.78 -22.18 -10.13
N THR A 294 20.63 -21.54 -10.34
CA THR A 294 20.23 -20.31 -9.63
C THR A 294 18.76 -20.42 -9.23
N PRO A 295 18.35 -19.82 -8.09
CA PRO A 295 16.94 -19.71 -7.76
C PRO A 295 16.21 -18.84 -8.81
N ILE A 296 15.03 -19.30 -9.22
CA ILE A 296 14.20 -18.62 -10.22
C ILE A 296 12.73 -18.62 -9.80
N SER A 297 11.96 -17.64 -10.27
CA SER A 297 10.51 -17.63 -10.23
C SER A 297 9.94 -18.06 -11.58
N GLY A 298 8.95 -18.95 -11.55
CA GLY A 298 8.17 -19.31 -12.74
C GLY A 298 7.16 -18.24 -13.15
N VAL A 299 6.83 -17.30 -12.26
CA VAL A 299 5.81 -16.28 -12.47
C VAL A 299 6.42 -14.89 -12.31
N VAL A 300 6.85 -14.31 -13.43
CA VAL A 300 7.32 -12.91 -13.45
C VAL A 300 6.13 -11.98 -13.17
N SER A 301 6.31 -11.09 -12.20
CA SER A 301 5.28 -10.18 -11.71
C SER A 301 5.51 -8.73 -12.18
N PRO A 302 4.52 -7.84 -12.03
CA PRO A 302 4.72 -6.40 -12.21
C PRO A 302 5.86 -5.81 -11.36
N LYS A 303 6.18 -6.37 -10.17
CA LYS A 303 7.33 -5.89 -9.38
C LYS A 303 8.65 -6.22 -10.06
N ASP A 304 8.77 -7.37 -10.72
CA ASP A 304 9.97 -7.70 -11.49
C ASP A 304 10.12 -6.76 -12.68
N CYS A 305 9.02 -6.50 -13.41
CA CYS A 305 9.00 -5.52 -14.49
C CYS A 305 9.40 -4.12 -14.00
N SER A 306 8.97 -3.72 -12.79
CA SER A 306 9.21 -2.39 -12.23
C SER A 306 10.69 -2.07 -11.97
N ARG A 307 11.58 -3.08 -11.97
CA ARG A 307 13.04 -2.87 -11.88
C ARG A 307 13.57 -2.04 -13.07
N CYS A 308 12.92 -2.15 -14.23
CA CYS A 308 13.26 -1.37 -15.44
C CYS A 308 12.11 -0.45 -15.91
N HIS A 309 10.85 -0.79 -15.59
CA HIS A 309 9.62 -0.09 -16.01
C HIS A 309 8.81 0.39 -14.79
N PRO A 310 9.39 1.24 -13.92
CA PRO A 310 8.74 1.63 -12.67
C PRO A 310 7.49 2.49 -12.89
N ASP A 311 7.47 3.32 -13.93
CA ASP A 311 6.36 4.22 -14.22
C ASP A 311 5.15 3.44 -14.74
N GLU A 312 5.35 2.53 -15.70
CA GLU A 312 4.28 1.68 -16.23
C GLU A 312 3.71 0.78 -15.14
N ALA A 313 4.56 0.16 -14.31
CA ALA A 313 4.10 -0.67 -13.19
C ALA A 313 3.28 0.14 -12.17
N LYS A 314 3.70 1.39 -11.88
CA LYS A 314 2.98 2.29 -10.98
C LYS A 314 1.63 2.70 -11.55
N GLN A 315 1.58 3.17 -12.79
CA GLN A 315 0.35 3.53 -13.50
C GLN A 315 -0.63 2.34 -13.54
N TYR A 316 -0.13 1.15 -13.90
CA TYR A 316 -0.96 -0.05 -13.94
C TYR A 316 -1.54 -0.40 -12.57
N SER A 317 -0.74 -0.32 -11.49
CA SER A 317 -1.14 -0.76 -10.14
C SER A 317 -2.35 -0.02 -9.56
N VAL A 318 -2.59 1.22 -9.99
CA VAL A 318 -3.71 2.06 -9.53
C VAL A 318 -4.94 1.94 -10.43
N SER A 319 -4.79 1.29 -11.58
CA SER A 319 -5.85 1.14 -12.58
C SER A 319 -6.96 0.19 -12.15
N LYS A 320 -8.12 0.32 -12.81
CA LYS A 320 -9.20 -0.67 -12.71
C LYS A 320 -8.75 -2.07 -13.17
N HIS A 321 -7.88 -2.17 -14.17
CA HIS A 321 -7.32 -3.46 -14.63
C HIS A 321 -6.58 -4.21 -13.52
N ALA A 322 -5.71 -3.55 -12.76
CA ALA A 322 -5.04 -4.19 -11.63
C ALA A 322 -5.99 -4.57 -10.48
N ASN A 323 -7.19 -3.99 -10.42
CA ASN A 323 -8.13 -4.13 -9.31
C ASN A 323 -9.45 -4.80 -9.71
N THR A 324 -9.51 -5.46 -10.86
CA THR A 324 -10.70 -6.16 -11.36
C THR A 324 -11.24 -7.20 -10.39
N LEU A 325 -10.37 -7.97 -9.72
CA LEU A 325 -10.80 -8.94 -8.70
C LEU A 325 -11.62 -8.28 -7.60
N GLN A 326 -11.23 -7.09 -7.13
CA GLN A 326 -12.01 -6.36 -6.14
C GLN A 326 -13.36 -5.91 -6.70
N ILE A 327 -13.37 -5.44 -7.95
CA ILE A 327 -14.56 -4.94 -8.63
C ILE A 327 -15.59 -6.08 -8.79
N ILE A 328 -15.22 -7.20 -9.41
CA ILE A 328 -16.17 -8.30 -9.68
C ILE A 328 -16.75 -8.90 -8.39
N TRP A 329 -15.93 -9.05 -7.34
CA TRP A 329 -16.41 -9.50 -6.03
C TRP A 329 -17.29 -8.47 -5.31
N THR A 330 -17.31 -7.22 -5.77
CA THR A 330 -18.20 -6.17 -5.25
C THR A 330 -19.51 -6.11 -6.00
N ILE A 331 -19.51 -6.26 -7.33
CA ILE A 331 -20.69 -5.99 -8.17
C ILE A 331 -21.41 -7.24 -8.66
N ASP A 332 -20.74 -8.39 -8.78
CA ASP A 332 -21.29 -9.54 -9.50
C ASP A 332 -22.02 -10.52 -8.57
N PRO A 333 -23.35 -10.65 -8.68
CA PRO A 333 -24.11 -11.52 -7.79
C PRO A 333 -23.79 -13.00 -7.97
N TRP A 334 -23.52 -13.51 -9.18
CA TRP A 334 -23.21 -14.94 -9.35
C TRP A 334 -21.97 -15.39 -8.60
N LEU A 335 -20.98 -14.52 -8.50
CA LEU A 335 -19.77 -14.80 -7.74
C LEU A 335 -20.09 -14.87 -6.24
N ASN A 336 -20.86 -13.89 -5.75
CA ASN A 336 -21.25 -13.75 -4.35
C ASN A 336 -22.27 -14.81 -3.88
N PHE A 337 -23.14 -15.29 -4.76
CA PHE A 337 -24.18 -16.30 -4.47
C PHE A 337 -23.80 -17.70 -4.94
N GLY A 338 -22.58 -17.91 -5.44
CA GLY A 338 -22.08 -19.25 -5.76
C GLY A 338 -22.72 -19.88 -7.00
N LEU A 339 -23.31 -19.08 -7.90
CA LEU A 339 -24.11 -19.52 -9.05
C LEU A 339 -23.27 -20.05 -10.23
N ASN A 340 -21.99 -20.29 -9.99
CA ASN A 340 -21.04 -20.85 -10.94
C ASN A 340 -19.95 -21.60 -10.18
N SER A 341 -19.57 -22.76 -10.69
CA SER A 341 -18.63 -23.69 -10.11
C SER A 341 -17.21 -23.13 -10.16
N GLY A 342 -16.30 -23.76 -9.40
CA GLY A 342 -14.88 -23.40 -9.45
C GLY A 342 -14.28 -23.49 -10.87
N LEU A 343 -14.69 -24.49 -11.65
CA LEU A 343 -14.20 -24.69 -13.01
C LEU A 343 -14.75 -23.66 -13.99
N GLU A 344 -16.04 -23.31 -13.91
CA GLU A 344 -16.63 -22.24 -14.72
C GLU A 344 -15.96 -20.90 -14.44
N ARG A 345 -15.61 -20.62 -13.18
CA ARG A 345 -14.90 -19.40 -12.79
C ARG A 345 -13.49 -19.34 -13.34
N VAL A 346 -12.71 -20.42 -13.19
CA VAL A 346 -11.29 -20.44 -13.63
C VAL A 346 -11.17 -20.35 -15.15
N ASN A 347 -12.05 -21.03 -15.89
CA ASN A 347 -12.00 -21.06 -17.36
C ASN A 347 -12.72 -19.89 -18.03
N GLY A 348 -13.68 -19.25 -17.36
CA GLY A 348 -14.40 -18.07 -17.86
C GLY A 348 -13.90 -16.78 -17.24
N CYS A 349 -14.49 -16.40 -16.10
CA CYS A 349 -14.30 -15.08 -15.49
C CYS A 349 -12.82 -14.79 -15.14
N PHE A 350 -12.15 -15.72 -14.46
CA PHE A 350 -10.81 -15.47 -13.94
C PHE A 350 -9.73 -15.50 -15.00
N HIS A 351 -9.99 -16.06 -16.18
CA HIS A 351 -9.06 -15.95 -17.31
C HIS A 351 -8.84 -14.48 -17.72
N CYS A 352 -9.91 -13.68 -17.71
CA CYS A 352 -9.87 -12.24 -17.97
C CYS A 352 -9.55 -11.42 -16.72
N HIS A 353 -10.26 -11.64 -15.61
CA HIS A 353 -10.14 -10.79 -14.42
C HIS A 353 -8.94 -11.12 -13.53
N GLY A 354 -8.43 -12.35 -13.57
CA GLY A 354 -7.30 -12.79 -12.76
C GLY A 354 -7.69 -13.75 -11.64
N THR A 355 -6.69 -14.40 -11.06
CA THR A 355 -6.80 -15.29 -9.89
C THR A 355 -5.96 -14.76 -8.73
N VAL A 356 -6.19 -15.28 -7.52
CA VAL A 356 -5.23 -15.12 -6.42
C VAL A 356 -4.28 -16.31 -6.48
N LEU A 357 -3.02 -16.08 -6.85
CA LEU A 357 -2.05 -17.16 -7.01
C LEU A 357 -1.81 -17.87 -5.70
N LYS A 358 -1.72 -19.20 -5.79
CA LYS A 358 -1.39 -20.08 -4.68
C LYS A 358 -0.31 -21.05 -5.12
N GLN A 359 0.51 -21.43 -4.16
CA GLN A 359 1.58 -22.39 -4.34
C GLN A 359 1.54 -23.37 -3.16
N ASP A 360 1.83 -24.64 -3.43
CA ASP A 360 1.99 -25.64 -2.38
C ASP A 360 3.33 -25.48 -1.65
N LYS A 361 3.53 -26.23 -0.57
CA LYS A 361 4.78 -26.25 0.21
C LYS A 361 6.03 -26.63 -0.60
N ASN A 362 5.85 -27.29 -1.75
CA ASN A 362 6.92 -27.75 -2.63
C ASN A 362 7.21 -26.74 -3.74
N GLY A 363 6.56 -25.58 -3.74
CA GLY A 363 6.75 -24.58 -4.78
C GLY A 363 5.98 -24.88 -6.08
N ARG A 364 4.96 -25.75 -6.07
CA ARG A 364 4.11 -25.98 -7.25
C ARG A 364 2.90 -25.07 -7.23
N LEU A 365 2.65 -24.37 -8.33
CA LEU A 365 1.48 -23.50 -8.47
C LEU A 365 0.19 -24.33 -8.51
N ASP A 366 -0.85 -23.83 -7.84
CA ASP A 366 -2.17 -24.45 -7.80
C ASP A 366 -2.84 -24.35 -9.19
N PRO A 367 -3.27 -25.47 -9.80
CA PRO A 367 -3.90 -25.47 -11.12
C PRO A 367 -5.23 -24.69 -11.17
N MET A 368 -5.88 -24.47 -10.02
CA MET A 368 -7.07 -23.61 -9.94
C MET A 368 -6.73 -22.12 -9.96
N THR A 369 -5.45 -21.76 -9.96
CA THR A 369 -4.98 -20.37 -9.97
C THR A 369 -3.98 -20.08 -11.09
N TRP A 370 -3.35 -21.10 -11.67
CA TRP A 370 -2.35 -21.00 -12.73
C TRP A 370 -2.53 -22.12 -13.78
N PRO A 371 -2.33 -21.87 -15.09
CA PRO A 371 -1.88 -20.64 -15.74
C PRO A 371 -2.93 -19.54 -15.76
N ASN A 372 -2.52 -18.30 -15.55
CA ASN A 372 -3.43 -17.16 -15.57
C ASN A 372 -2.74 -15.88 -16.04
N VAL A 373 -3.38 -15.15 -16.96
CA VAL A 373 -2.91 -13.85 -17.48
C VAL A 373 -3.91 -12.73 -17.24
N GLY A 374 -4.91 -12.97 -16.40
CA GLY A 374 -5.96 -12.00 -16.14
C GLY A 374 -5.42 -10.70 -15.55
N VAL A 375 -6.01 -9.59 -15.96
CA VAL A 375 -5.45 -8.24 -15.76
C VAL A 375 -5.31 -7.86 -14.28
N GLY A 376 -6.09 -8.44 -13.38
CA GLY A 376 -6.04 -8.18 -11.93
C GLY A 376 -5.55 -9.36 -11.10
N ARG A 377 -4.80 -10.29 -11.69
CA ARG A 377 -4.18 -11.43 -10.97
C ARG A 377 -3.40 -10.93 -9.75
N LEU A 378 -3.63 -11.50 -8.57
CA LEU A 378 -2.79 -11.23 -7.40
C LEU A 378 -1.62 -12.22 -7.38
N ASN A 379 -0.41 -11.68 -7.47
CA ASN A 379 0.83 -12.46 -7.48
C ASN A 379 1.27 -12.85 -6.06
N LEU A 380 2.13 -13.86 -5.97
CA LEU A 380 2.65 -14.38 -4.69
C LEU A 380 3.50 -13.34 -3.93
N ASP A 381 4.12 -12.39 -4.65
CA ASP A 381 4.84 -11.25 -4.08
C ASP A 381 3.92 -10.09 -3.65
N GLY A 382 2.60 -10.26 -3.76
CA GLY A 382 1.57 -9.28 -3.41
C GLY A 382 1.35 -8.17 -4.45
N SER A 383 2.08 -8.17 -5.57
CA SER A 383 1.81 -7.26 -6.68
C SER A 383 0.51 -7.65 -7.40
N LYS A 384 -0.18 -6.65 -7.96
CA LYS A 384 -1.43 -6.85 -8.69
C LYS A 384 -1.20 -6.69 -10.18
N GLY A 385 -1.63 -7.68 -10.95
CA GLY A 385 -1.69 -7.67 -12.40
C GLY A 385 -0.81 -8.69 -13.10
N SER A 386 -1.01 -8.76 -14.40
CA SER A 386 -0.19 -9.53 -15.35
C SER A 386 0.23 -8.62 -16.50
N CYS A 387 1.49 -8.18 -16.51
CA CYS A 387 2.03 -7.36 -17.60
C CYS A 387 2.07 -8.07 -18.95
N ALA A 388 1.86 -9.39 -18.98
CA ALA A 388 1.82 -10.18 -20.22
C ALA A 388 0.41 -10.30 -20.82
N ALA A 389 -0.58 -9.53 -20.33
CA ALA A 389 -1.95 -9.57 -20.85
C ALA A 389 -2.08 -8.97 -22.26
N CYS A 390 -1.37 -7.87 -22.57
CA CYS A 390 -1.52 -7.15 -23.84
C CYS A 390 -0.32 -7.33 -24.79
N HIS A 391 0.91 -7.36 -24.25
CA HIS A 391 2.11 -7.69 -24.99
C HIS A 391 2.69 -8.99 -24.42
N THR A 392 2.30 -10.10 -25.04
CA THR A 392 2.45 -11.43 -24.48
C THR A 392 3.91 -11.85 -24.35
N ARG A 393 4.15 -12.69 -23.34
CA ARG A 393 5.44 -13.37 -23.17
C ARG A 393 5.63 -14.37 -24.32
N HIS A 394 6.84 -14.57 -24.86
CA HIS A 394 8.13 -14.00 -24.44
C HIS A 394 8.63 -12.93 -25.43
N ARG A 395 7.76 -12.44 -26.33
CA ARG A 395 8.12 -11.45 -27.33
C ARG A 395 7.97 -10.01 -26.83
N PHE A 396 7.02 -9.76 -25.93
CA PHE A 396 6.77 -8.46 -25.29
C PHE A 396 6.71 -7.31 -26.31
N SER A 397 5.96 -7.52 -27.39
CA SER A 397 5.94 -6.60 -28.53
C SER A 397 4.99 -5.43 -28.30
N VAL A 398 5.51 -4.19 -28.34
CA VAL A 398 4.65 -2.98 -28.35
C VAL A 398 3.71 -2.96 -29.56
N ALA A 399 4.14 -3.54 -30.69
CA ALA A 399 3.32 -3.62 -31.88
C ALA A 399 2.13 -4.57 -31.69
N GLU A 400 2.28 -5.62 -30.88
CA GLU A 400 1.17 -6.50 -30.48
C GLU A 400 0.21 -5.77 -29.55
N ALA A 401 0.73 -5.07 -28.53
CA ALA A 401 -0.09 -4.29 -27.60
C ALA A 401 -0.92 -3.19 -28.28
N ARG A 402 -0.45 -2.66 -29.42
CA ARG A 402 -1.16 -1.62 -30.17
C ARG A 402 -2.23 -2.14 -31.13
N LYS A 403 -2.23 -3.43 -31.41
CA LYS A 403 -3.23 -4.05 -32.29
C LYS A 403 -4.50 -4.38 -31.51
N PRO A 404 -5.68 -4.18 -32.12
CA PRO A 404 -6.98 -4.42 -31.48
C PRO A 404 -7.16 -5.87 -31.01
N ASP A 405 -6.55 -6.83 -31.71
CA ASP A 405 -6.68 -8.27 -31.44
C ASP A 405 -6.27 -8.65 -30.01
N THR A 406 -5.28 -7.96 -29.41
CA THR A 406 -4.86 -8.26 -28.03
C THR A 406 -5.94 -7.89 -27.01
N CYS A 407 -6.73 -6.86 -27.28
CA CYS A 407 -7.83 -6.44 -26.42
C CYS A 407 -9.03 -7.40 -26.56
N GLY A 408 -9.24 -7.91 -27.77
CA GLY A 408 -10.35 -8.80 -28.13
C GLY A 408 -10.34 -10.16 -27.43
N GLN A 409 -9.28 -10.52 -26.71
CA GLN A 409 -9.28 -11.70 -25.84
C GLN A 409 -10.26 -11.54 -24.65
N CYS A 410 -10.47 -10.30 -24.17
CA CYS A 410 -11.28 -10.02 -22.98
C CYS A 410 -12.43 -9.03 -23.24
N HIS A 411 -12.23 -8.10 -24.19
CA HIS A 411 -13.20 -7.07 -24.55
C HIS A 411 -14.06 -7.50 -25.74
N LEU A 412 -14.88 -8.53 -25.50
CA LEU A 412 -15.71 -9.20 -26.49
C LEU A 412 -17.02 -9.68 -25.87
N GLY A 413 -17.90 -10.22 -26.71
CA GLY A 413 -19.04 -11.01 -26.27
C GLY A 413 -20.23 -10.19 -25.83
N PRO A 414 -21.23 -10.82 -25.21
CA PRO A 414 -22.58 -10.26 -25.12
C PRO A 414 -22.70 -9.06 -24.17
N ASP A 415 -21.83 -8.92 -23.19
CA ASP A 415 -21.94 -7.90 -22.14
C ASP A 415 -21.03 -6.70 -22.37
N HIS A 416 -19.95 -6.86 -23.10
CA HIS A 416 -19.08 -5.75 -23.48
C HIS A 416 -18.34 -6.06 -24.80
N PRO A 417 -19.06 -6.01 -25.95
CA PRO A 417 -18.50 -6.37 -27.24
C PRO A 417 -17.65 -5.24 -27.86
N GLN A 418 -16.64 -4.75 -27.15
CA GLN A 418 -15.89 -3.60 -27.68
C GLN A 418 -15.11 -3.94 -28.96
N ILE A 419 -14.60 -5.16 -29.11
CA ILE A 419 -13.90 -5.55 -30.34
C ILE A 419 -14.87 -5.65 -31.53
N GLU A 420 -16.08 -6.17 -31.33
CA GLU A 420 -17.09 -6.28 -32.39
C GLU A 420 -17.63 -4.91 -32.78
N ILE A 421 -17.91 -4.05 -31.78
CA ILE A 421 -18.27 -2.64 -31.98
C ILE A 421 -17.18 -1.91 -32.79
N TRP A 422 -15.92 -2.05 -32.39
CA TRP A 422 -14.83 -1.39 -33.08
C TRP A 422 -14.67 -1.91 -34.52
N ASN A 423 -14.81 -3.22 -34.73
CA ASN A 423 -14.76 -3.86 -36.05
C ASN A 423 -15.85 -3.35 -37.00
N GLU A 424 -17.07 -3.13 -36.50
CA GLU A 424 -18.19 -2.57 -37.28
C GLU A 424 -17.94 -1.10 -37.65
N SER A 425 -17.34 -0.33 -36.74
CA SER A 425 -17.09 1.10 -36.95
C SER A 425 -16.20 1.38 -38.17
N LYS A 426 -16.26 2.61 -38.70
CA LYS A 426 -15.34 3.03 -39.77
C LYS A 426 -13.87 2.99 -39.34
N HIS A 427 -13.57 3.12 -38.04
CA HIS A 427 -12.21 2.97 -37.55
C HIS A 427 -11.67 1.56 -37.77
N GLY A 428 -12.44 0.54 -37.39
CA GLY A 428 -12.07 -0.87 -37.59
C GLY A 428 -12.10 -1.27 -39.06
N ALA A 429 -13.12 -0.86 -39.81
CA ALA A 429 -13.22 -1.15 -41.24
C ALA A 429 -12.00 -0.65 -42.04
N ILE A 430 -11.52 0.57 -41.76
CA ILE A 430 -10.31 1.10 -42.39
C ILE A 430 -9.05 0.35 -41.93
N TYR A 431 -8.94 0.00 -40.64
CA TYR A 431 -7.84 -0.83 -40.16
C TYR A 431 -7.79 -2.19 -40.86
N HIS A 432 -8.92 -2.86 -41.10
CA HIS A 432 -8.93 -4.15 -41.79
C HIS A 432 -8.50 -4.02 -43.25
N SER A 433 -8.75 -2.87 -43.87
CA SER A 433 -8.33 -2.59 -45.25
C SER A 433 -6.85 -2.19 -45.37
N GLU A 434 -6.33 -1.41 -44.43
CA GLU A 434 -5.04 -0.72 -44.57
C GLU A 434 -4.01 -1.07 -43.48
N GLY A 435 -4.47 -1.59 -42.34
CA GLY A 435 -3.71 -1.73 -41.09
C GLY A 435 -2.45 -2.58 -41.23
N ALA A 436 -2.43 -3.56 -42.14
CA ALA A 436 -1.23 -4.34 -42.43
C ALA A 436 -0.02 -3.49 -42.89
N LYS A 437 -0.27 -2.29 -43.42
CA LYS A 437 0.76 -1.36 -43.94
C LYS A 437 1.24 -0.36 -42.88
N TRP A 438 0.61 -0.33 -41.70
CA TRP A 438 0.88 0.66 -40.66
C TRP A 438 2.08 0.30 -39.79
N ASN A 439 2.72 1.32 -39.22
CA ASN A 439 3.88 1.16 -38.37
C ASN A 439 3.48 1.04 -36.89
N PHE A 440 3.19 -0.17 -36.43
CA PHE A 440 2.90 -0.42 -35.00
C PHE A 440 4.15 -0.43 -34.10
N ALA A 441 5.35 -0.47 -34.69
CA ALA A 441 6.61 -0.61 -33.98
C ALA A 441 7.30 0.71 -33.64
N ALA A 442 6.68 1.86 -33.97
CA ALA A 442 7.15 3.19 -33.61
C ALA A 442 7.51 3.28 -32.13
N ALA A 443 8.52 4.08 -31.77
CA ALA A 443 8.91 4.24 -30.38
C ALA A 443 7.74 4.80 -29.55
N PRO A 444 7.66 4.50 -28.23
CA PRO A 444 6.69 5.14 -27.35
C PRO A 444 6.74 6.68 -27.49
N GLY A 445 5.57 7.32 -27.55
CA GLY A 445 5.45 8.78 -27.74
C GLY A 445 5.66 9.28 -29.18
N THR A 446 6.09 8.41 -30.11
CA THR A 446 6.31 8.80 -31.53
C THR A 446 5.27 8.22 -32.49
N TRP A 447 4.37 7.36 -31.98
CA TRP A 447 3.35 6.70 -32.80
C TRP A 447 2.23 7.70 -33.16
N THR A 448 2.24 8.19 -34.39
CA THR A 448 1.56 9.43 -34.78
C THR A 448 0.41 9.18 -35.77
N PRO A 449 -0.81 9.68 -35.49
CA PRO A 449 -1.93 9.65 -36.45
C PRO A 449 -1.57 10.35 -37.78
N GLY A 450 -2.00 9.77 -38.89
CA GLY A 450 -1.72 10.27 -40.25
C GLY A 450 -0.31 9.93 -40.78
N VAL A 451 0.62 9.52 -39.92
CA VAL A 451 1.98 9.10 -40.30
C VAL A 451 2.14 7.59 -40.15
N ASP A 452 1.92 7.08 -38.93
CA ASP A 452 2.10 5.66 -38.63
C ASP A 452 0.81 4.85 -38.81
N TYR A 453 -0.34 5.49 -38.66
CA TYR A 453 -1.67 4.88 -38.80
C TYR A 453 -2.73 5.90 -39.22
N ARG A 454 -3.76 5.46 -39.94
CA ARG A 454 -4.84 6.34 -40.43
C ARG A 454 -6.03 6.44 -39.48
N THR A 455 -6.47 5.31 -38.90
CA THR A 455 -7.56 5.28 -37.93
C THR A 455 -7.12 4.67 -36.60
N PRO A 456 -7.71 5.10 -35.47
CA PRO A 456 -7.25 4.67 -34.16
C PRO A 456 -7.62 3.21 -33.87
N THR A 457 -6.71 2.50 -33.21
CA THR A 457 -6.99 1.23 -32.52
C THR A 457 -7.43 1.47 -31.07
N CYS A 458 -7.79 0.41 -30.36
CA CYS A 458 -8.09 0.43 -28.92
C CYS A 458 -6.98 1.15 -28.14
N ALA A 459 -5.73 0.76 -28.38
CA ALA A 459 -4.57 1.32 -27.71
C ALA A 459 -4.33 2.80 -28.08
N ALA A 460 -4.60 3.22 -29.32
CA ALA A 460 -4.45 4.62 -29.74
C ALA A 460 -5.37 5.55 -28.92
N CYS A 461 -6.62 5.14 -28.71
CA CYS A 461 -7.58 5.91 -27.91
C CYS A 461 -7.30 5.84 -26.41
N HIS A 462 -7.05 4.65 -25.87
CA HIS A 462 -7.11 4.42 -24.43
C HIS A 462 -5.76 4.42 -23.70
N MET A 463 -4.63 4.23 -24.39
CA MET A 463 -3.35 4.00 -23.70
C MET A 463 -2.17 4.76 -24.31
N SER A 464 -2.01 4.73 -25.63
CA SER A 464 -0.88 5.33 -26.33
C SER A 464 -0.96 6.85 -26.30
N GLY A 465 0.20 7.51 -26.28
CA GLY A 465 0.27 8.96 -26.43
C GLY A 465 -0.26 9.42 -27.78
N SER A 466 -0.92 10.58 -27.80
CA SER A 466 -1.53 11.18 -28.99
C SER A 466 -1.61 12.70 -28.81
N GLY A 467 -0.94 13.44 -29.69
CA GLY A 467 -0.79 14.90 -29.54
C GLY A 467 -0.16 15.27 -28.20
N LYS A 468 -0.89 16.03 -27.38
CA LYS A 468 -0.47 16.44 -26.02
C LYS A 468 -0.76 15.40 -24.94
N VAL A 469 -1.51 14.34 -25.27
CA VAL A 469 -1.90 13.30 -24.30
C VAL A 469 -0.77 12.29 -24.19
N LEU A 470 -0.27 12.07 -22.97
CA LEU A 470 0.82 11.14 -22.72
C LEU A 470 0.34 9.69 -22.71
N THR A 471 1.27 8.77 -23.01
CA THR A 471 1.04 7.33 -22.83
C THR A 471 0.77 7.03 -21.36
N THR A 472 -0.20 6.17 -21.07
CA THR A 472 -0.52 5.71 -19.71
C THR A 472 -0.84 4.21 -19.71
N HIS A 473 -0.45 3.53 -18.63
CA HIS A 473 -0.90 2.18 -18.29
C HIS A 473 -2.05 2.20 -17.26
N ASP A 474 -2.53 3.37 -16.85
CA ASP A 474 -3.76 3.50 -16.09
C ASP A 474 -4.96 3.64 -17.04
N VAL A 475 -5.60 2.51 -17.36
CA VAL A 475 -6.80 2.47 -18.21
C VAL A 475 -8.06 3.06 -17.54
N THR A 476 -7.95 3.57 -16.32
CA THR A 476 -9.00 4.38 -15.69
C THR A 476 -9.02 5.80 -16.27
N GLU A 477 -7.88 6.26 -16.79
CA GLU A 477 -7.78 7.53 -17.51
C GLU A 477 -8.54 7.47 -18.85
N ARG A 478 -8.87 8.64 -19.38
CA ARG A 478 -9.59 8.91 -20.62
C ARG A 478 -11.03 8.40 -20.64
N LEU A 479 -11.55 7.91 -19.51
CA LEU A 479 -12.94 7.54 -19.34
C LEU A 479 -13.72 8.71 -18.74
N SER A 480 -14.80 9.13 -19.40
CA SER A 480 -15.70 10.18 -18.89
C SER A 480 -17.06 9.64 -18.41
N TRP A 481 -17.28 8.34 -18.61
CA TRP A 481 -18.44 7.58 -18.20
C TRP A 481 -18.04 6.17 -17.78
N GLU A 482 -18.71 5.65 -16.77
CA GLU A 482 -18.66 4.25 -16.37
C GLU A 482 -19.77 3.46 -17.08
N LEU A 483 -19.51 3.02 -18.32
CA LEU A 483 -20.52 2.36 -19.15
C LEU A 483 -20.85 0.93 -18.71
N GLN A 484 -19.96 0.30 -17.93
CA GLN A 484 -20.18 -1.06 -17.41
C GLN A 484 -21.24 -1.10 -16.29
N ALA A 485 -21.47 0.03 -15.61
CA ALA A 485 -22.41 0.09 -14.50
C ALA A 485 -23.86 -0.04 -15.01
N PRO A 486 -24.79 -0.62 -14.21
CA PRO A 486 -26.20 -0.66 -14.57
C PRO A 486 -26.71 0.74 -14.91
N LEU A 487 -26.65 1.65 -13.92
CA LEU A 487 -26.83 3.07 -14.14
C LEU A 487 -25.48 3.62 -14.61
N THR A 488 -25.44 4.17 -15.82
CA THR A 488 -24.22 4.81 -16.29
C THR A 488 -24.00 6.09 -15.49
N ILE A 489 -22.85 6.14 -14.81
CA ILE A 489 -22.46 7.19 -13.87
C ILE A 489 -21.07 7.72 -14.22
N ARG A 490 -20.66 8.82 -13.57
CA ARG A 490 -19.31 9.34 -13.76
C ARG A 490 -18.29 8.41 -13.09
N PRO A 491 -17.07 8.25 -13.64
CA PRO A 491 -16.08 7.33 -13.09
C PRO A 491 -15.70 7.59 -11.63
N GLN A 492 -15.70 8.85 -11.17
CA GLN A 492 -15.47 9.18 -9.77
C GLN A 492 -16.59 8.71 -8.83
N ASP A 493 -17.80 8.50 -9.34
CA ASP A 493 -18.97 8.08 -8.56
C ASP A 493 -19.13 6.55 -8.52
N PHE A 494 -18.28 5.82 -9.26
CA PHE A 494 -18.30 4.36 -9.30
C PHE A 494 -17.73 3.77 -8.01
N LYS A 495 -18.60 3.63 -7.00
CA LYS A 495 -18.27 3.17 -5.64
C LYS A 495 -17.33 1.96 -5.54
N PRO A 496 -17.42 0.91 -6.39
CA PRO A 496 -16.51 -0.23 -6.29
C PRO A 496 -15.03 0.14 -6.49
N TRP A 497 -14.75 1.12 -7.37
CA TRP A 497 -13.42 1.65 -7.60
C TRP A 497 -13.50 3.05 -8.23
N PRO A 498 -13.67 4.12 -7.42
CA PRO A 498 -13.87 5.46 -7.93
C PRO A 498 -12.59 5.99 -8.58
N ALA A 499 -12.73 6.58 -9.76
CA ALA A 499 -11.62 7.29 -10.40
C ALA A 499 -11.17 8.47 -9.53
N LYS A 500 -9.84 8.72 -9.52
CA LYS A 500 -9.27 9.83 -8.75
C LYS A 500 -9.30 11.16 -9.50
N SER A 501 -9.33 11.11 -10.82
CA SER A 501 -9.43 12.26 -11.70
C SER A 501 -10.89 12.60 -12.01
N SER A 502 -11.12 13.83 -12.46
CA SER A 502 -12.46 14.30 -12.83
C SER A 502 -12.84 13.80 -14.22
N TRP A 503 -14.12 13.46 -14.43
CA TRP A 503 -14.61 13.07 -15.75
C TRP A 503 -14.37 14.14 -16.82
N GLN A 504 -14.32 15.42 -16.46
CA GLN A 504 -14.05 16.53 -17.37
C GLN A 504 -12.60 16.51 -17.88
N GLU A 505 -11.65 16.27 -16.98
CA GLU A 505 -10.24 16.09 -17.33
C GLU A 505 -10.08 14.91 -18.29
N GLU A 506 -10.69 13.77 -17.97
CA GLU A 506 -10.60 12.57 -18.80
C GLU A 506 -11.33 12.72 -20.14
N ARG A 507 -12.47 13.45 -20.18
CA ARG A 507 -13.15 13.84 -21.42
C ARG A 507 -12.23 14.71 -22.27
N ALA A 508 -11.58 15.71 -21.69
CA ALA A 508 -10.68 16.61 -22.41
C ALA A 508 -9.49 15.84 -23.02
N LYS A 509 -8.90 14.89 -22.27
CA LYS A 509 -7.86 13.99 -22.81
C LYS A 509 -8.37 13.22 -24.01
N MET A 510 -9.52 12.56 -23.93
CA MET A 510 -10.06 11.80 -25.06
C MET A 510 -10.43 12.70 -26.25
N GLN A 511 -11.02 13.87 -26.03
CA GLN A 511 -11.30 14.84 -27.09
C GLN A 511 -10.03 15.30 -27.80
N ALA A 512 -8.93 15.50 -27.07
CA ALA A 512 -7.63 15.82 -27.67
C ALA A 512 -7.07 14.70 -28.56
N VAL A 513 -7.36 13.43 -28.23
CA VAL A 513 -7.05 12.29 -29.10
C VAL A 513 -7.88 12.37 -30.40
N CYS A 514 -9.19 12.61 -30.30
CA CYS A 514 -10.07 12.74 -31.48
C CYS A 514 -9.63 13.90 -32.39
N GLN A 515 -9.19 15.01 -31.81
CA GLN A 515 -8.76 16.22 -32.52
C GLN A 515 -7.46 16.07 -33.31
N GLN A 516 -6.77 14.93 -33.19
CA GLN A 516 -5.65 14.64 -34.10
C GLN A 516 -6.10 14.34 -35.54
N CYS A 517 -7.37 13.97 -35.73
CA CYS A 517 -7.94 13.63 -37.04
C CYS A 517 -9.23 14.38 -37.36
N HIS A 518 -9.97 14.87 -36.36
CA HIS A 518 -11.28 15.49 -36.54
C HIS A 518 -11.30 16.95 -36.07
N SER A 519 -12.18 17.76 -36.68
CA SER A 519 -12.41 19.13 -36.21
C SER A 519 -13.04 19.13 -34.81
N GLU A 520 -12.79 20.19 -34.05
CA GLU A 520 -13.36 20.35 -32.71
C GLU A 520 -14.89 20.26 -32.71
N GLU A 521 -15.55 20.84 -33.72
CA GLU A 521 -17.01 20.82 -33.83
C GLU A 521 -17.56 19.40 -34.02
N TRP A 522 -16.91 18.60 -34.87
CA TRP A 522 -17.28 17.20 -35.06
C TRP A 522 -17.15 16.42 -33.74
N VAL A 523 -16.06 16.66 -32.99
CA VAL A 523 -15.81 16.01 -31.70
C VAL A 523 -16.87 16.41 -30.67
N LYS A 524 -17.23 17.69 -30.58
CA LYS A 524 -18.30 18.17 -29.68
C LYS A 524 -19.64 17.53 -30.04
N SER A 525 -19.96 17.46 -31.32
CA SER A 525 -21.21 16.84 -31.81
C SER A 525 -21.30 15.36 -31.46
N HIS A 526 -20.21 14.58 -31.64
CA HIS A 526 -20.14 13.17 -31.23
C HIS A 526 -20.43 13.00 -29.75
N TYR A 527 -19.79 13.80 -28.90
CA TYR A 527 -19.97 13.71 -27.45
C TYR A 527 -21.36 14.17 -26.99
N ALA A 528 -21.97 15.16 -27.63
CA ALA A 528 -23.34 15.56 -27.35
C ALA A 528 -24.32 14.41 -27.64
N GLN A 529 -24.14 13.70 -28.76
CA GLN A 529 -24.94 12.52 -29.09
C GLN A 529 -24.73 11.38 -28.10
N MET A 530 -23.47 11.08 -27.75
CA MET A 530 -23.13 10.06 -26.76
C MET A 530 -23.77 10.36 -25.39
N ASP A 531 -23.69 11.61 -24.92
CA ASP A 531 -24.27 12.04 -23.65
C ASP A 531 -25.81 11.93 -23.68
N GLY A 532 -26.44 12.27 -24.82
CA GLY A 532 -27.88 12.08 -25.04
C GLY A 532 -28.31 10.61 -25.00
N VAL A 533 -27.56 9.71 -25.65
CA VAL A 533 -27.82 8.25 -25.60
C VAL A 533 -27.75 7.71 -24.18
N ILE A 534 -26.77 8.16 -23.39
CA ILE A 534 -26.62 7.75 -21.99
C ILE A 534 -27.79 8.24 -21.15
N GLN A 535 -28.22 9.49 -21.35
CA GLN A 535 -29.38 10.03 -20.66
C GLN A 535 -30.65 9.27 -21.04
N ASP A 536 -30.89 9.04 -22.33
CA ASP A 536 -32.06 8.30 -22.83
C ASP A 536 -32.11 6.88 -22.23
N TYR A 537 -30.99 6.14 -22.27
CA TYR A 537 -30.89 4.84 -21.64
C TYR A 537 -31.23 4.89 -20.14
N ASN A 538 -30.60 5.81 -19.39
CA ASN A 538 -30.74 5.89 -17.95
C ASN A 538 -32.19 6.23 -17.55
N GLU A 539 -32.78 7.25 -18.17
CA GLU A 539 -34.09 7.78 -17.81
C GLU A 539 -35.25 6.95 -18.36
N VAL A 540 -35.16 6.47 -19.60
CA VAL A 540 -36.29 5.82 -20.29
C VAL A 540 -36.32 4.31 -20.03
N TYR A 541 -35.15 3.67 -19.94
CA TYR A 541 -35.08 2.20 -19.84
C TYR A 541 -34.75 1.73 -18.43
N LEU A 542 -33.61 2.15 -17.88
CA LEU A 542 -33.14 1.56 -16.63
C LEU A 542 -33.96 1.99 -15.42
N LYS A 543 -34.11 3.30 -15.18
CA LYS A 543 -34.80 3.79 -13.97
C LYS A 543 -36.22 3.25 -13.83
N PRO A 544 -37.07 3.26 -14.87
CA PRO A 544 -38.43 2.70 -14.76
C PRO A 544 -38.43 1.19 -14.51
N THR A 545 -37.56 0.44 -15.18
CA THR A 545 -37.47 -1.02 -15.00
C THR A 545 -36.94 -1.38 -13.61
N LYS A 546 -35.96 -0.62 -13.11
CA LYS A 546 -35.43 -0.78 -11.74
C LYS A 546 -36.50 -0.47 -10.70
N ALA A 547 -37.27 0.61 -10.88
CA ALA A 547 -38.38 0.95 -9.98
C ALA A 547 -39.45 -0.17 -9.95
N LYS A 548 -39.78 -0.75 -11.11
CA LYS A 548 -40.69 -1.89 -11.20
C LYS A 548 -40.14 -3.15 -10.52
N LEU A 549 -38.84 -3.44 -10.68
CA LEU A 549 -38.18 -4.53 -9.93
C LEU A 549 -38.22 -4.29 -8.41
N ASP A 550 -37.99 -3.06 -7.98
CA ASP A 550 -38.05 -2.68 -6.57
C ASP A 550 -39.46 -2.81 -5.99
N GLU A 551 -40.49 -2.51 -6.79
CA GLU A 551 -41.89 -2.76 -6.42
C GLU A 551 -42.16 -4.27 -6.20
N LEU A 552 -41.67 -5.14 -7.10
CA LEU A 552 -41.78 -6.59 -6.94
C LEU A 552 -41.07 -7.08 -5.66
N TYR A 553 -39.89 -6.53 -5.35
CA TYR A 553 -39.19 -6.84 -4.10
C TYR A 553 -39.97 -6.36 -2.87
N ALA A 554 -40.50 -5.14 -2.89
CA ALA A 554 -41.26 -4.56 -1.78
C ALA A 554 -42.54 -5.33 -1.47
N LYS A 555 -43.22 -5.84 -2.51
CA LYS A 555 -44.42 -6.69 -2.39
C LYS A 555 -44.11 -8.16 -2.07
N GLY A 556 -42.83 -8.55 -2.01
CA GLY A 556 -42.42 -9.94 -1.77
C GLY A 556 -42.76 -10.90 -2.92
N LEU A 557 -42.96 -10.37 -4.13
CA LEU A 557 -43.29 -11.13 -5.33
C LEU A 557 -42.03 -11.65 -6.03
N MET A 558 -40.88 -10.99 -5.85
CA MET A 558 -39.58 -11.46 -6.32
C MET A 558 -38.64 -11.74 -5.13
N PRO A 559 -38.03 -12.92 -5.01
CA PRO A 559 -36.99 -13.16 -4.00
C PRO A 559 -35.70 -12.41 -4.30
N LYS A 560 -35.05 -11.85 -3.26
CA LYS A 560 -33.81 -11.05 -3.42
C LYS A 560 -32.60 -11.85 -3.89
N ASP A 561 -32.65 -13.19 -3.79
CA ASP A 561 -31.60 -14.12 -4.20
C ASP A 561 -31.94 -14.87 -5.50
N ALA A 562 -32.99 -14.46 -6.22
CA ALA A 562 -33.47 -15.10 -7.45
C ALA A 562 -32.59 -14.86 -8.69
N PHE A 563 -31.37 -14.33 -8.50
CA PHE A 563 -30.35 -14.13 -9.53
C PHE A 563 -30.22 -15.36 -10.43
N PHE A 564 -30.36 -15.19 -11.75
CA PHE A 564 -30.29 -16.24 -12.77
C PHE A 564 -31.32 -17.38 -12.69
N LYS A 565 -31.89 -17.62 -11.51
CA LYS A 565 -32.90 -18.64 -11.21
C LYS A 565 -34.31 -18.23 -11.64
N SER A 566 -34.57 -16.93 -11.82
CA SER A 566 -35.87 -16.43 -12.31
C SER A 566 -35.75 -15.88 -13.73
N PRO A 567 -36.55 -16.38 -14.70
CA PRO A 567 -36.58 -15.82 -16.04
C PRO A 567 -36.89 -14.32 -16.06
N LEU A 568 -37.80 -13.85 -15.21
CA LEU A 568 -38.12 -12.43 -15.10
C LEU A 568 -36.92 -11.60 -14.61
N TRP A 569 -36.17 -12.12 -13.63
CA TRP A 569 -34.95 -11.45 -13.17
C TRP A 569 -33.90 -11.38 -14.28
N ASN A 570 -33.82 -12.41 -15.13
CA ASN A 570 -32.90 -12.45 -16.27
C ASN A 570 -33.26 -11.39 -17.31
N GLU A 571 -34.54 -11.14 -17.58
CA GLU A 571 -34.95 -10.05 -18.47
C GLU A 571 -34.47 -8.68 -17.97
N PHE A 572 -34.60 -8.42 -16.66
CA PHE A 572 -34.03 -7.20 -16.05
C PHE A 572 -32.51 -7.16 -16.17
N TYR A 573 -31.84 -8.27 -15.87
CA TYR A 573 -30.38 -8.32 -15.90
C TYR A 573 -29.85 -8.09 -17.31
N GLU A 574 -30.37 -8.79 -18.31
CA GLU A 574 -29.95 -8.67 -19.70
C GLU A 574 -30.28 -7.29 -20.28
N LEU A 575 -31.39 -6.66 -19.88
CA LEU A 575 -31.72 -5.28 -20.25
C LEU A 575 -30.54 -4.33 -19.99
N TRP A 576 -29.92 -4.38 -18.81
CA TRP A 576 -28.85 -3.44 -18.47
C TRP A 576 -27.45 -3.99 -18.75
N HIS A 577 -27.21 -5.28 -18.48
CA HIS A 577 -25.88 -5.91 -18.53
C HIS A 577 -25.46 -6.22 -19.95
N HIS A 578 -26.38 -6.66 -20.81
CA HIS A 578 -26.07 -6.98 -22.19
C HIS A 578 -26.52 -5.84 -23.10
N GLU A 579 -27.83 -5.70 -23.28
CA GLU A 579 -28.40 -4.86 -24.32
C GLU A 579 -28.11 -3.38 -24.07
N GLY A 580 -28.25 -2.94 -22.82
CA GLY A 580 -27.93 -1.57 -22.43
C GLY A 580 -26.45 -1.23 -22.62
N ARG A 581 -25.54 -2.12 -22.21
CA ARG A 581 -24.10 -1.91 -22.42
C ARG A 581 -23.78 -1.82 -23.90
N ARG A 582 -24.32 -2.72 -24.74
CA ARG A 582 -24.16 -2.67 -26.21
C ARG A 582 -24.65 -1.34 -26.79
N ALA A 583 -25.85 -0.89 -26.43
CA ALA A 583 -26.40 0.37 -26.93
C ALA A 583 -25.47 1.57 -26.64
N ARG A 584 -25.03 1.70 -25.38
CA ARG A 584 -24.19 2.82 -24.96
C ARG A 584 -22.76 2.74 -25.47
N MET A 585 -22.17 1.54 -25.47
CA MET A 585 -20.81 1.33 -25.98
C MET A 585 -20.76 1.46 -27.51
N GLY A 586 -21.79 0.99 -28.22
CA GLY A 586 -21.95 1.16 -29.66
C GLY A 586 -21.98 2.63 -30.04
N ALA A 587 -22.76 3.44 -29.31
CA ALA A 587 -22.81 4.88 -29.54
C ALA A 587 -21.45 5.55 -29.24
N ALA A 588 -20.80 5.16 -28.14
CA ALA A 588 -19.50 5.71 -27.73
C ALA A 588 -18.39 5.48 -28.77
N MET A 589 -18.43 4.35 -29.48
CA MET A 589 -17.39 3.90 -30.43
C MET A 589 -17.87 3.88 -31.89
N MET A 590 -19.00 4.54 -32.19
CA MET A 590 -19.52 4.77 -33.55
C MET A 590 -19.86 3.49 -34.33
N ALA A 591 -20.51 2.54 -33.67
CA ALA A 591 -21.06 1.33 -34.27
C ALA A 591 -22.61 1.42 -34.28
N PRO A 592 -23.23 1.81 -35.40
CA PRO A 592 -24.67 2.03 -35.47
C PRO A 592 -25.50 0.76 -35.23
N ASP A 593 -25.06 -0.40 -35.69
CA ASP A 593 -25.78 -1.66 -35.51
C ASP A 593 -25.77 -2.10 -34.04
N TYR A 594 -24.61 -1.99 -33.37
CA TYR A 594 -24.52 -2.19 -31.91
C TYR A 594 -25.28 -1.16 -31.09
N SER A 595 -25.42 0.07 -31.59
CA SER A 595 -26.22 1.10 -30.92
C SER A 595 -27.71 0.75 -30.99
N TRP A 596 -28.17 0.31 -32.16
CA TRP A 596 -29.58 0.07 -32.43
C TRP A 596 -29.97 -1.40 -32.37
N TRP A 597 -29.63 -2.20 -33.39
CA TRP A 597 -30.14 -3.57 -33.57
C TRP A 597 -29.67 -4.55 -32.49
N HIS A 598 -28.40 -4.50 -32.09
CA HIS A 598 -27.92 -5.27 -30.94
C HIS A 598 -28.05 -4.52 -29.61
N GLY A 599 -28.48 -3.25 -29.63
CA GLY A 599 -28.57 -2.38 -28.47
C GLY A 599 -30.02 -2.03 -28.13
N PHE A 600 -30.44 -0.81 -28.48
CA PHE A 600 -31.76 -0.28 -28.10
C PHE A 600 -32.95 -1.12 -28.57
N TYR A 601 -32.86 -1.78 -29.72
CA TYR A 601 -33.89 -2.69 -30.20
C TYR A 601 -34.10 -3.86 -29.22
N GLU A 602 -33.01 -4.48 -28.77
CA GLU A 602 -33.07 -5.54 -27.76
C GLU A 602 -33.45 -4.99 -26.38
N CYS A 603 -32.99 -3.79 -25.99
CA CYS A 603 -33.47 -3.13 -24.77
C CYS A 603 -35.00 -3.00 -24.77
N LYS A 604 -35.61 -2.59 -25.89
CA LYS A 604 -37.07 -2.46 -26.00
C LYS A 604 -37.77 -3.81 -25.81
N LYS A 605 -37.25 -4.89 -26.41
CA LYS A 605 -37.80 -6.25 -26.23
C LYS A 605 -37.75 -6.70 -24.77
N ARG A 606 -36.59 -6.55 -24.13
CA ARG A 606 -36.39 -6.89 -22.71
C ARG A 606 -37.29 -6.05 -21.80
N PHE A 607 -37.41 -4.76 -22.09
CA PHE A 607 -38.26 -3.83 -21.37
C PHE A 607 -39.73 -4.28 -21.42
N VAL A 608 -40.28 -4.48 -22.62
CA VAL A 608 -41.68 -4.89 -22.79
C VAL A 608 -41.96 -6.19 -22.06
N LYS A 609 -41.12 -7.21 -22.27
CA LYS A 609 -41.30 -8.53 -21.67
C LYS A 609 -41.20 -8.50 -20.14
N PHE A 610 -40.25 -7.72 -19.60
CA PHE A 610 -40.11 -7.57 -18.15
C PHE A 610 -41.34 -6.89 -17.54
N HIS A 611 -41.79 -5.76 -18.11
CA HIS A 611 -42.91 -4.99 -17.55
C HIS A 611 -44.23 -5.76 -17.68
N GLU A 612 -44.50 -6.42 -18.81
CA GLU A 612 -45.70 -7.26 -18.99
C GLU A 612 -45.81 -8.34 -17.90
N GLU A 613 -44.72 -9.09 -17.68
CA GLU A 613 -44.72 -10.15 -16.68
C GLU A 613 -44.76 -9.60 -15.26
N ALA A 614 -44.03 -8.52 -14.97
CA ALA A 614 -44.04 -7.88 -13.66
C ALA A 614 -45.45 -7.36 -13.31
N ASP A 615 -46.13 -6.71 -14.24
CA ASP A 615 -47.49 -6.19 -14.04
C ASP A 615 -48.50 -7.33 -13.87
N ARG A 616 -48.35 -8.44 -14.61
CA ARG A 616 -49.17 -9.64 -14.41
C ARG A 616 -49.00 -10.22 -13.00
N LEU A 617 -47.77 -10.36 -12.53
CA LEU A 617 -47.48 -10.86 -11.18
C LEU A 617 -48.04 -9.94 -10.08
N ILE A 618 -47.94 -8.62 -10.27
CA ILE A 618 -48.50 -7.63 -9.35
C ILE A 618 -50.03 -7.70 -9.34
N LYS A 619 -50.66 -7.76 -10.52
CA LYS A 619 -52.12 -7.85 -10.67
C LYS A 619 -52.69 -9.11 -10.04
N ASP A 620 -52.06 -10.26 -10.30
CA ASP A 620 -52.50 -11.56 -9.79
C ASP A 620 -52.04 -11.82 -8.34
N ASN A 621 -51.21 -10.94 -7.78
CA ASN A 621 -50.51 -11.15 -6.51
C ASN A 621 -49.76 -12.50 -6.44
N LYS A 622 -49.09 -12.86 -7.54
CA LYS A 622 -48.34 -14.12 -7.68
C LYS A 622 -46.85 -13.87 -7.57
N LYS A 623 -46.15 -14.82 -6.94
CA LYS A 623 -44.69 -14.80 -6.88
C LYS A 623 -44.11 -15.16 -8.25
N ALA A 624 -43.01 -14.49 -8.61
CA ALA A 624 -42.21 -14.83 -9.76
C ALA A 624 -41.69 -16.27 -9.65
N TYR A 625 -41.65 -16.96 -10.78
CA TYR A 625 -41.06 -18.29 -10.84
C TYR A 625 -39.56 -18.22 -10.49
N VAL A 626 -39.11 -19.16 -9.66
CA VAL A 626 -37.71 -19.39 -9.32
C VAL A 626 -37.42 -20.87 -9.51
N ALA A 627 -36.46 -21.17 -10.37
CA ALA A 627 -36.04 -22.54 -10.63
C ALA A 627 -35.51 -23.17 -9.33
N PRO A 628 -36.01 -24.35 -8.91
CA PRO A 628 -35.54 -25.03 -7.70
C PRO A 628 -34.12 -25.58 -7.88
N ASN A 629 -33.73 -25.88 -9.12
CA ASN A 629 -32.42 -26.38 -9.48
C ASN A 629 -31.73 -25.38 -10.40
N PHE A 630 -30.47 -25.04 -10.10
CA PHE A 630 -29.62 -24.21 -10.95
C PHE A 630 -28.26 -24.90 -11.18
N PRO A 631 -27.89 -25.19 -12.44
CA PRO A 631 -26.66 -25.91 -12.73
C PRO A 631 -25.43 -25.11 -12.30
N GLY A 632 -24.36 -25.80 -11.89
CA GLY A 632 -23.09 -25.15 -11.55
C GLY A 632 -23.10 -24.29 -10.28
N ALA A 633 -24.20 -24.26 -9.50
CA ALA A 633 -24.32 -23.45 -8.28
C ALA A 633 -23.52 -23.98 -7.07
N THR A 634 -22.22 -24.26 -7.25
CA THR A 634 -21.31 -24.85 -6.25
C THR A 634 -20.09 -23.96 -5.95
N GLY A 635 -20.10 -22.72 -6.45
CA GLY A 635 -18.98 -21.79 -6.28
C GLY A 635 -18.79 -21.32 -4.85
N ASN A 636 -17.53 -21.15 -4.45
CA ASN A 636 -17.20 -20.56 -3.15
C ASN A 636 -17.72 -19.10 -3.07
N THR A 637 -18.52 -18.78 -2.07
CA THR A 637 -19.09 -17.43 -1.84
C THR A 637 -18.17 -16.53 -1.00
N THR A 638 -17.05 -17.07 -0.51
CA THR A 638 -16.11 -16.35 0.35
C THR A 638 -15.22 -15.42 -0.47
N LYS A 639 -15.31 -14.12 -0.18
CA LYS A 639 -14.42 -13.11 -0.78
C LYS A 639 -12.96 -13.38 -0.41
N PRO A 640 -12.01 -13.35 -1.36
CA PRO A 640 -10.60 -13.59 -1.06
C PRO A 640 -10.06 -12.52 -0.11
N PRO A 641 -9.65 -12.86 1.12
CA PRO A 641 -9.21 -11.86 2.09
C PRO A 641 -8.01 -11.07 1.57
N GLN A 642 -7.12 -11.69 0.78
CA GLN A 642 -5.95 -11.04 0.19
C GLN A 642 -6.30 -9.83 -0.70
N ILE A 643 -7.52 -9.76 -1.23
CA ILE A 643 -8.01 -8.65 -2.06
C ILE A 643 -8.67 -7.56 -1.20
N PHE A 644 -9.30 -7.94 -0.08
CA PHE A 644 -10.15 -7.06 0.74
C PHE A 644 -9.57 -6.71 2.12
N ILE A 645 -8.35 -7.16 2.46
CA ILE A 645 -7.68 -6.75 3.71
C ILE A 645 -7.41 -5.24 3.64
N PRO A 646 -7.88 -4.45 4.62
CA PRO A 646 -7.51 -3.04 4.70
C PRO A 646 -5.98 -2.96 4.84
N LYS A 647 -5.35 -2.14 3.99
CA LYS A 647 -3.93 -1.82 4.14
C LYS A 647 -3.73 -1.33 5.58
N LYS A 648 -3.00 -2.11 6.39
CA LYS A 648 -2.61 -1.74 7.75
C LYS A 648 -1.60 -0.60 7.72
#